data_AF-A0A7X1HY97-F1
#
_entry.id   AF-A0A7X1HY97-F1
#
_cell.length_a   1.000
_cell.length_b   1.000
_cell.length_c   1.000
_cell.angle_alpha   90.00
_cell.angle_beta   90.00
_cell.angle_gamma   90.00
#
_symmetry.space_group_name_H-M   'P 1'
#
loop_
_entity.id
_entity.type
_entity.pdbx_description
1 polymer ?
#
loop_
_entity_poly.entity_id
_entity_poly.type
_entity_poly.pdbx_seq_one_letter_code
_entity_poly.pdbx_strand_id
1 'polypeptide(L)'
;MSVQSSRPDVNAAAAAIRGLWFPVKGTVKKLPEVLTPDETVDVLAVAHHDGVIGVLALTDRRVLFRAQGWAGQRLVTHGLGEISDVRWASGLGQAVLTLFVAGRPVEFKNMDKRDGRHLADRLQQWRQWYAVQTGSTAHHLHGQPPAAPVVAPVPSVPVQPAPPVPAVPVPPQPSPGTSGGAGGLFGRRRKEAEAEAARLGEELRARTTENESLRTENARLLAELNALLGADATRLVQETERIRRTHAEHLAELQRIDAVLDAKVEAAAERAERQLHGARQRLNEMEAQAQEAERRLAAARSGLVVTDDQTMLQEAGIYEYRHPLADAVAYRTRLERIKDQYKVLTKNGRAVVGVTEWTVNGSAAEGRRMVRDFSKLMLRAYNAEADAAVRGMKPHRLLSLIDRLEKSRETIARLGKTMQIRVTDEYHRLRVQELELTADYLVKVEEEKERRREERARQREEERLEREIARERARLDKERNRLVLALNRARSAGQADAAQIEELQRKLADIDAEEEAIDRREANRRAGYVYVISNIGAFGESMVKIGLTRRLDPMDRVNELGDASVPFRFDVHALIYSDDAVGLERALHQEFEAYRVNRVNARREFFHVTPVQVRDALARHAGQHLLEFHEEPDAPEWRASVAAVGARG
;
A
#
# COMPACT_ATOMS: atom_id res chain seq x y z
N MET A 1 -30.90 -9.36 0.09
CA MET A 1 -30.46 -9.57 1.50
C MET A 1 -29.89 -8.26 2.03
N SER A 2 -30.71 -7.49 2.75
CA SER A 2 -30.27 -6.25 3.42
C SER A 2 -29.30 -6.57 4.56
N VAL A 3 -28.31 -5.72 4.76
CA VAL A 3 -27.49 -5.75 5.97
C VAL A 3 -28.28 -5.05 7.07
N GLN A 4 -28.59 -5.77 8.16
CA GLN A 4 -29.15 -5.21 9.38
C GLN A 4 -28.03 -5.09 10.42
N SER A 5 -27.59 -3.86 10.67
CA SER A 5 -26.77 -3.46 11.82
C SER A 5 -27.67 -2.86 12.91
N SER A 6 -27.14 -2.69 14.12
CA SER A 6 -27.85 -2.08 15.24
C SER A 6 -28.11 -0.58 15.10
N ARG A 7 -27.54 0.09 14.07
CA ARG A 7 -27.69 1.53 13.86
C ARG A 7 -28.37 1.87 12.52
N PRO A 8 -29.40 2.74 12.50
CA PRO A 8 -30.13 3.10 11.27
C PRO A 8 -29.30 3.83 10.21
N ASP A 9 -28.38 4.71 10.62
CA ASP A 9 -27.46 5.45 9.75
C ASP A 9 -26.50 4.52 8.99
N VAL A 10 -25.93 3.54 9.67
CA VAL A 10 -25.10 2.49 9.07
C VAL A 10 -25.89 1.66 8.07
N ASN A 11 -27.16 1.36 8.36
CA ASN A 11 -28.04 0.61 7.45
C ASN A 11 -28.39 1.42 6.20
N ALA A 12 -28.67 2.73 6.36
CA ALA A 12 -28.95 3.64 5.26
C ALA A 12 -27.73 3.79 4.34
N ALA A 13 -26.54 4.02 4.91
CA ALA A 13 -25.30 4.12 4.16
C ALA A 13 -24.93 2.80 3.47
N ALA A 14 -25.17 1.65 4.13
CA ALA A 14 -24.91 0.33 3.55
C ALA A 14 -25.86 -0.03 2.40
N ALA A 15 -27.09 0.49 2.40
CA ALA A 15 -28.06 0.29 1.33
C ALA A 15 -27.67 1.03 0.03
N ALA A 16 -26.83 2.07 0.13
CA ALA A 16 -26.36 2.85 -1.02
C ALA A 16 -25.19 2.22 -1.79
N ILE A 17 -24.47 1.27 -1.18
CA ILE A 17 -23.28 0.61 -1.74
C ILE A 17 -23.67 -0.44 -2.80
N ARG A 18 -22.96 -0.48 -3.93
CA ARG A 18 -23.11 -1.58 -4.91
C ARG A 18 -22.25 -2.79 -4.54
N GLY A 19 -22.82 -3.99 -4.66
CA GLY A 19 -22.04 -5.24 -4.63
C GLY A 19 -21.55 -5.68 -3.26
N LEU A 20 -22.33 -5.46 -2.20
CA LEU A 20 -22.01 -5.98 -0.88
C LEU A 20 -22.04 -7.52 -0.88
N TRP A 21 -20.87 -8.16 -0.79
CA TRP A 21 -20.66 -9.61 -0.78
C TRP A 21 -20.00 -10.09 0.53
N PHE A 22 -20.02 -11.40 0.78
CA PHE A 22 -19.27 -12.00 1.89
C PHE A 22 -17.78 -11.94 1.57
N PRO A 23 -16.87 -11.42 2.44
CA PRO A 23 -16.95 -11.19 3.89
C PRO A 23 -17.31 -9.76 4.36
N VAL A 24 -17.47 -8.80 3.45
CA VAL A 24 -17.65 -7.36 3.77
C VAL A 24 -18.94 -7.08 4.55
N LYS A 25 -20.03 -7.84 4.30
CA LYS A 25 -21.28 -7.73 5.08
C LYS A 25 -21.11 -7.92 6.58
N GLY A 26 -20.22 -8.83 7.00
CA GLY A 26 -19.92 -9.06 8.41
C GLY A 26 -19.23 -7.86 9.06
N THR A 27 -18.38 -7.18 8.29
CA THR A 27 -17.67 -5.98 8.73
C THR A 27 -18.62 -4.79 8.90
N VAL A 28 -19.58 -4.60 8.00
CA VAL A 28 -20.63 -3.56 8.14
C VAL A 28 -21.49 -3.80 9.38
N LYS A 29 -21.89 -5.04 9.65
CA LYS A 29 -22.69 -5.37 10.86
C LYS A 29 -21.98 -5.02 12.16
N LYS A 30 -20.67 -5.15 12.19
CA LYS A 30 -19.84 -4.87 13.37
C LYS A 30 -19.39 -3.42 13.46
N LEU A 31 -19.54 -2.61 12.40
CA LEU A 31 -19.12 -1.21 12.37
C LEU A 31 -19.58 -0.39 13.60
N PRO A 32 -20.80 -0.57 14.15
CA PRO A 32 -21.23 0.11 15.38
C PRO A 32 -20.31 -0.09 16.60
N GLU A 33 -19.56 -1.19 16.69
CA GLU A 33 -18.67 -1.48 17.82
C GLU A 33 -17.47 -0.51 17.92
N VAL A 34 -17.14 0.22 16.84
CA VAL A 34 -15.99 1.15 16.79
C VAL A 34 -16.40 2.62 16.63
N LEU A 35 -17.71 2.89 16.58
CA LEU A 35 -18.28 4.23 16.49
C LEU A 35 -18.63 4.73 17.89
N THR A 36 -18.46 6.02 18.16
CA THR A 36 -18.99 6.61 19.40
C THR A 36 -20.52 6.75 19.32
N PRO A 37 -21.25 6.81 20.45
CA PRO A 37 -22.71 6.91 20.44
C PRO A 37 -23.27 8.12 19.69
N ASP A 38 -22.52 9.21 19.64
CA ASP A 38 -22.84 10.50 19.00
C ASP A 38 -22.30 10.65 17.57
N GLU A 39 -21.39 9.78 17.12
CA GLU A 39 -20.80 9.81 15.78
C GLU A 39 -21.76 9.20 14.75
N THR A 40 -21.99 9.86 13.62
CA THR A 40 -22.93 9.42 12.57
C THR A 40 -22.21 9.03 11.29
N VAL A 41 -22.69 7.99 10.61
CA VAL A 41 -22.11 7.52 9.33
C VAL A 41 -22.82 8.17 8.15
N ASP A 42 -22.06 8.86 7.29
CA ASP A 42 -22.57 9.56 6.10
C ASP A 42 -22.43 8.68 4.85
N VAL A 43 -21.21 8.18 4.58
CA VAL A 43 -20.91 7.39 3.37
C VAL A 43 -20.10 6.15 3.71
N LEU A 44 -20.40 5.05 3.02
CA LEU A 44 -19.62 3.83 3.07
C LEU A 44 -19.12 3.45 1.66
N ALA A 45 -17.93 2.87 1.59
CA ALA A 45 -17.39 2.26 0.38
C ALA A 45 -16.61 0.98 0.72
N VAL A 46 -16.48 0.08 -0.24
CA VAL A 46 -15.59 -1.09 -0.12
C VAL A 46 -14.23 -0.72 -0.67
N ALA A 47 -13.17 -1.00 0.08
CA ALA A 47 -11.81 -0.68 -0.33
C ALA A 47 -10.81 -1.77 0.11
N HIS A 48 -9.67 -1.80 -0.56
CA HIS A 48 -8.50 -2.56 -0.14
C HIS A 48 -7.45 -1.60 0.42
N HIS A 49 -6.95 -1.90 1.61
CA HIS A 49 -5.90 -1.14 2.26
C HIS A 49 -4.91 -2.13 2.87
N ASP A 50 -3.61 -1.94 2.59
CA ASP A 50 -2.53 -2.85 3.00
C ASP A 50 -2.81 -4.33 2.70
N GLY A 51 -3.37 -4.62 1.52
CA GLY A 51 -3.67 -5.98 1.07
C GLY A 51 -4.91 -6.63 1.68
N VAL A 52 -5.68 -5.92 2.52
CA VAL A 52 -6.91 -6.43 3.14
C VAL A 52 -8.14 -5.70 2.62
N ILE A 53 -9.19 -6.45 2.27
CA ILE A 53 -10.49 -5.91 1.89
C ILE A 53 -11.33 -5.55 3.12
N GLY A 54 -11.92 -4.35 3.12
CA GLY A 54 -12.71 -3.85 4.23
C GLY A 54 -13.73 -2.79 3.82
N VAL A 55 -14.33 -2.18 4.84
CA VAL A 55 -15.30 -1.09 4.72
C VAL A 55 -14.60 0.20 5.10
N LEU A 56 -14.60 1.16 4.20
CA LEU A 56 -14.23 2.55 4.45
C LEU A 56 -15.50 3.34 4.77
N ALA A 57 -15.53 4.02 5.91
CA ALA A 57 -16.63 4.84 6.37
C ALA A 57 -16.17 6.29 6.52
N LEU A 58 -16.98 7.20 5.99
CA LEU A 58 -16.93 8.62 6.29
C LEU A 58 -17.98 8.92 7.35
N THR A 59 -17.55 9.46 8.48
CA THR A 59 -18.42 9.96 9.55
C THR A 59 -18.39 11.49 9.61
N ASP A 60 -19.22 12.07 10.47
CA ASP A 60 -19.18 13.49 10.80
C ASP A 60 -17.90 13.93 11.54
N ARG A 61 -17.02 12.98 11.91
CA ARG A 61 -15.80 13.25 12.70
C ARG A 61 -14.50 12.77 12.03
N ARG A 62 -14.54 11.67 11.28
CA ARG A 62 -13.34 11.00 10.76
C ARG A 62 -13.60 10.12 9.55
N VAL A 63 -12.52 9.75 8.88
CA VAL A 63 -12.49 8.60 7.98
C VAL A 63 -12.02 7.37 8.74
N LEU A 64 -12.74 6.27 8.61
CA LEU A 64 -12.52 5.03 9.34
C LEU A 64 -12.50 3.87 8.34
N PHE A 65 -11.42 3.10 8.32
CA PHE A 65 -11.36 1.84 7.58
C PHE A 65 -11.36 0.68 8.57
N ARG A 66 -12.29 -0.26 8.39
CA ARG A 66 -12.35 -1.49 9.16
C ARG A 66 -12.31 -2.69 8.24
N ALA A 67 -11.49 -3.68 8.58
CA ALA A 67 -11.51 -4.98 7.93
C ALA A 67 -11.48 -6.10 8.96
N GLN A 68 -12.18 -7.20 8.68
CA GLN A 68 -12.14 -8.43 9.47
C GLN A 68 -11.67 -9.58 8.58
N GLY A 69 -10.47 -10.07 8.85
CA GLY A 69 -9.88 -11.21 8.13
C GLY A 69 -9.51 -12.37 9.06
N TRP A 70 -8.96 -13.43 8.47
CA TRP A 70 -8.43 -14.59 9.21
C TRP A 70 -7.19 -14.24 10.05
N ALA A 71 -6.46 -13.17 9.68
CA ALA A 71 -5.30 -12.65 10.40
C ALA A 71 -5.64 -11.62 11.50
N GLY A 72 -6.92 -11.37 11.79
CA GLY A 72 -7.37 -10.43 12.83
C GLY A 72 -8.18 -9.24 12.30
N GLN A 73 -8.45 -8.29 13.19
CA GLN A 73 -9.16 -7.04 12.88
C GLN A 73 -8.14 -5.95 12.49
N ARG A 74 -8.38 -5.24 11.38
CA ARG A 74 -7.66 -4.02 11.01
C ARG A 74 -8.59 -2.83 11.21
N LEU A 75 -8.09 -1.79 11.88
CA LEU A 75 -8.79 -0.53 12.07
C LEU A 75 -7.80 0.61 11.79
N VAL A 76 -8.13 1.46 10.82
CA VAL A 76 -7.36 2.67 10.49
C VAL A 76 -8.30 3.85 10.61
N THR A 77 -7.89 4.91 11.30
CA THR A 77 -8.75 6.08 11.55
C THR A 77 -7.95 7.36 11.38
N HIS A 78 -8.54 8.33 10.67
CA HIS A 78 -7.97 9.66 10.48
C HIS A 78 -9.04 10.71 10.76
N GLY A 79 -8.74 11.64 11.67
CA GLY A 79 -9.63 12.77 11.95
C GLY A 79 -9.78 13.65 10.70
N LEU A 80 -10.95 14.24 10.48
CA LEU A 80 -11.15 15.09 9.29
C LEU A 80 -10.17 16.27 9.23
N GLY A 81 -9.76 16.81 10.38
CA GLY A 81 -8.75 17.87 10.48
C GLY A 81 -7.31 17.45 10.18
N GLU A 82 -7.01 16.14 10.17
CA GLU A 82 -5.67 15.62 9.88
C GLU A 82 -5.43 15.46 8.37
N ILE A 83 -6.50 15.50 7.56
CA ILE A 83 -6.47 15.23 6.12
C ILE A 83 -6.19 16.55 5.36
N SER A 84 -4.97 16.65 4.81
CA SER A 84 -4.48 17.83 4.07
C SER A 84 -4.84 17.83 2.59
N ASP A 85 -5.05 16.67 1.97
CA ASP A 85 -5.46 16.55 0.57
C ASP A 85 -6.22 15.24 0.29
N VAL A 86 -7.06 15.24 -0.74
CA VAL A 86 -7.90 14.11 -1.15
C VAL A 86 -7.83 13.97 -2.67
N ARG A 87 -7.33 12.85 -3.16
CA ARG A 87 -7.23 12.56 -4.59
C ARG A 87 -7.97 11.30 -4.97
N TRP A 88 -8.71 11.38 -6.07
CA TRP A 88 -9.42 10.26 -6.67
C TRP A 88 -8.86 9.98 -8.06
N ALA A 89 -8.47 8.73 -8.32
CA ALA A 89 -8.00 8.26 -9.62
C ALA A 89 -8.81 7.04 -10.06
N SER A 90 -9.35 7.08 -11.29
CA SER A 90 -10.11 5.97 -11.88
C SER A 90 -9.82 5.83 -13.37
N GLY A 91 -9.13 4.76 -13.79
CA GLY A 91 -8.78 4.46 -15.19
C GLY A 91 -9.39 3.14 -15.73
N LEU A 92 -8.81 2.56 -16.78
CA LEU A 92 -9.17 1.22 -17.31
C LEU A 92 -8.89 0.07 -16.31
N GLY A 93 -8.18 0.35 -15.20
CA GLY A 93 -7.90 -0.58 -14.09
C GLY A 93 -8.54 -0.21 -12.73
N GLN A 94 -7.85 -0.51 -11.63
CA GLN A 94 -8.32 -0.36 -10.24
C GLN A 94 -8.55 1.12 -9.86
N ALA A 95 -9.68 1.44 -9.21
CA ALA A 95 -9.95 2.80 -8.70
C ALA A 95 -9.33 3.00 -7.31
N VAL A 96 -8.73 4.18 -7.10
CA VAL A 96 -7.93 4.48 -5.90
C VAL A 96 -8.32 5.84 -5.31
N LEU A 97 -8.59 5.85 -4.02
CA LEU A 97 -8.70 7.05 -3.19
C LEU A 97 -7.40 7.22 -2.40
N THR A 98 -6.79 8.41 -2.47
CA THR A 98 -5.58 8.77 -1.72
C THR A 98 -5.89 9.91 -0.77
N LEU A 99 -5.67 9.69 0.52
CA LEU A 99 -5.75 10.73 1.56
C LEU A 99 -4.34 11.14 1.95
N PHE A 100 -4.06 12.44 2.01
CA PHE A 100 -2.79 12.92 2.55
C PHE A 100 -2.99 13.31 4.01
N VAL A 101 -2.28 12.64 4.91
CA VAL A 101 -2.34 12.87 6.36
C VAL A 101 -0.94 13.21 6.84
N ALA A 102 -0.76 14.40 7.42
CA ALA A 102 0.57 14.93 7.79
C ALA A 102 1.61 14.81 6.65
N GLY A 103 1.20 15.06 5.41
CA GLY A 103 2.05 14.99 4.21
C GLY A 103 2.33 13.57 3.68
N ARG A 104 1.82 12.51 4.31
CA ARG A 104 1.99 11.12 3.86
C ARG A 104 0.74 10.61 3.14
N PRO A 105 0.89 9.93 1.98
CA PRO A 105 -0.25 9.36 1.27
C PRO A 105 -0.74 8.07 1.94
N VAL A 106 -2.06 7.96 2.13
CA VAL A 106 -2.77 6.77 2.59
C VAL A 106 -3.72 6.34 1.47
N GLU A 107 -3.45 5.18 0.87
CA GLU A 107 -4.16 4.71 -0.32
C GLU A 107 -5.21 3.64 0.00
N PHE A 108 -6.39 3.79 -0.60
CA PHE A 108 -7.50 2.86 -0.59
C PHE A 108 -7.80 2.43 -2.03
N LYS A 109 -7.51 1.18 -2.37
CA LYS A 109 -7.51 0.64 -3.74
C LYS A 109 -8.72 -0.23 -4.00
N ASN A 110 -8.93 -0.62 -5.27
CA ASN A 110 -10.00 -1.54 -5.67
C ASN A 110 -11.40 -1.10 -5.23
N MET A 111 -11.63 0.22 -5.24
CA MET A 111 -12.93 0.77 -4.90
C MET A 111 -13.87 0.68 -6.10
N ASP A 112 -15.17 0.49 -5.86
CA ASP A 112 -16.16 0.70 -6.92
C ASP A 112 -16.09 2.17 -7.39
N LYS A 113 -16.16 2.39 -8.70
CA LYS A 113 -15.95 3.73 -9.29
C LYS A 113 -17.01 4.74 -8.83
N ARG A 114 -18.25 4.31 -8.64
CA ARG A 114 -19.35 5.16 -8.17
C ARG A 114 -19.20 5.44 -6.69
N ASP A 115 -19.03 4.39 -5.89
CA ASP A 115 -19.03 4.52 -4.42
C ASP A 115 -17.76 5.25 -3.93
N GLY A 116 -16.60 4.99 -4.54
CA GLY A 116 -15.36 5.67 -4.23
C GLY A 116 -15.34 7.14 -4.66
N ARG A 117 -15.90 7.48 -5.83
CA ARG A 117 -16.06 8.88 -6.25
C ARG A 117 -17.03 9.63 -5.34
N HIS A 118 -18.17 9.02 -4.99
CA HIS A 118 -19.13 9.63 -4.07
C HIS A 118 -18.49 9.91 -2.69
N LEU A 119 -17.70 8.98 -2.16
CA LEU A 119 -16.98 9.18 -0.90
C LEU A 119 -15.93 10.30 -1.03
N ALA A 120 -15.18 10.34 -2.13
CA ALA A 120 -14.19 11.40 -2.39
C ALA A 120 -14.84 12.79 -2.44
N ASP A 121 -15.94 12.93 -3.18
CA ASP A 121 -16.68 14.18 -3.35
C ASP A 121 -17.25 14.67 -2.00
N ARG A 122 -17.82 13.76 -1.20
CA ARG A 122 -18.31 14.08 0.15
C ARG A 122 -17.18 14.48 1.09
N LEU A 123 -16.01 13.86 0.99
CA LEU A 123 -14.82 14.26 1.76
C LEU A 123 -14.37 15.68 1.41
N GLN A 124 -14.34 16.01 0.12
CA GLN A 124 -13.95 17.35 -0.33
C GLN A 124 -14.96 18.41 0.12
N GLN A 125 -16.26 18.13 0.06
CA GLN A 125 -17.31 19.01 0.59
C GLN A 125 -17.14 19.25 2.10
N TRP A 126 -16.88 18.18 2.87
CA TRP A 126 -16.61 18.29 4.30
C TRP A 126 -15.39 19.16 4.60
N ARG A 127 -14.30 19.01 3.84
CA ARG A 127 -13.10 19.85 4.00
C ARG A 127 -13.36 21.31 3.69
N GLN A 128 -14.11 21.60 2.63
CA GLN A 128 -14.51 22.98 2.30
C GLN A 128 -15.37 23.59 3.40
N TRP A 129 -16.34 22.84 3.93
CA TRP A 129 -17.17 23.29 5.05
C TRP A 129 -16.36 23.55 6.33
N TYR A 130 -15.43 22.66 6.67
CA TYR A 130 -14.58 22.80 7.87
C TYR A 130 -13.58 23.96 7.74
N ALA A 131 -13.03 24.19 6.55
CA ALA A 131 -12.15 25.33 6.26
C ALA A 131 -12.90 26.67 6.42
N VAL A 132 -14.18 26.72 6.04
CA VAL A 132 -15.03 27.90 6.23
C VAL A 132 -15.40 28.12 7.71
N GLN A 133 -15.62 27.05 8.49
CA GLN A 133 -16.00 27.18 9.90
C GLN A 133 -14.83 27.42 10.87
N THR A 134 -13.62 26.93 10.56
CA THR A 134 -12.46 27.02 11.47
C THR A 134 -11.46 28.12 11.10
N GLY A 135 -11.67 28.84 9.98
CA GLY A 135 -10.79 29.92 9.52
C GLY A 135 -9.35 29.47 9.24
N SER A 136 -9.07 28.17 9.26
CA SER A 136 -7.73 27.60 9.24
C SER A 136 -7.50 26.83 7.94
N THR A 137 -6.74 27.42 7.04
CA THR A 137 -5.99 26.65 6.04
C THR A 137 -4.88 25.91 6.79
N ALA A 138 -4.98 24.59 6.86
CA ALA A 138 -4.04 23.77 7.61
C ALA A 138 -2.62 23.85 6.99
N HIS A 139 -1.69 24.56 7.64
CA HIS A 139 -0.31 24.13 7.92
C HIS A 139 0.48 25.17 8.73
N HIS A 140 0.83 24.85 9.99
CA HIS A 140 2.21 24.59 10.46
C HIS A 140 2.23 24.44 12.00
N LEU A 141 2.81 23.33 12.48
CA LEU A 141 3.26 23.17 13.86
C LEU A 141 4.63 23.84 14.04
N HIS A 142 4.77 24.75 15.00
CA HIS A 142 5.89 24.83 15.97
C HIS A 142 5.64 25.98 16.96
N GLY A 143 5.71 25.70 18.28
CA GLY A 143 5.76 26.73 19.33
C GLY A 143 5.06 26.31 20.62
N GLN A 144 5.80 26.30 21.72
CA GLN A 144 5.38 26.00 23.10
C GLN A 144 4.05 26.65 23.53
N PRO A 145 3.31 26.04 24.48
CA PRO A 145 2.20 26.73 25.14
C PRO A 145 2.74 27.90 25.98
N PRO A 146 2.09 29.09 25.95
CA PRO A 146 2.54 30.24 26.74
C PRO A 146 2.39 29.95 28.25
N ALA A 147 3.42 30.30 29.01
CA ALA A 147 3.44 30.24 30.46
C ALA A 147 2.45 31.27 31.06
N ALA A 148 1.75 30.86 32.13
CA ALA A 148 0.88 31.74 32.90
C ALA A 148 1.69 32.87 33.60
N PRO A 149 1.12 34.08 33.73
CA PRO A 149 1.84 35.22 34.28
C PRO A 149 2.10 35.07 35.79
N VAL A 150 3.36 35.26 36.18
CA VAL A 150 3.82 35.37 37.56
C VAL A 150 3.54 36.78 38.06
N VAL A 151 2.77 36.91 39.16
CA VAL A 151 2.56 38.16 39.88
C VAL A 151 3.76 38.40 40.81
N ALA A 152 4.43 39.53 40.64
CA ALA A 152 5.55 39.96 41.48
C ALA A 152 5.08 40.47 42.87
N PRO A 153 5.87 40.28 43.94
CA PRO A 153 5.56 40.82 45.27
C PRO A 153 5.95 42.31 45.39
N VAL A 154 5.11 43.07 46.11
CA VAL A 154 5.32 44.48 46.47
C VAL A 154 6.16 44.57 47.76
N PRO A 155 7.13 45.50 47.89
CA PRO A 155 8.03 45.59 49.04
C PRO A 155 7.42 46.28 50.28
N SER A 156 7.99 45.91 51.44
CA SER A 156 7.68 46.29 52.82
C SER A 156 7.98 47.76 53.19
N VAL A 157 7.14 48.33 54.06
CA VAL A 157 7.31 49.66 54.70
C VAL A 157 8.12 49.53 56.00
N PRO A 158 9.17 50.35 56.26
CA PRO A 158 9.82 50.43 57.57
C PRO A 158 9.17 51.48 58.50
N VAL A 159 9.01 51.10 59.76
CA VAL A 159 8.50 51.91 60.89
C VAL A 159 9.63 52.78 61.49
N GLN A 160 9.37 54.06 61.73
CA GLN A 160 10.25 54.96 62.51
C GLN A 160 9.94 54.91 64.02
N PRO A 161 10.93 55.09 64.91
CA PRO A 161 10.74 55.08 66.36
C PRO A 161 10.39 56.48 66.93
N ALA A 162 9.62 56.50 68.03
CA ALA A 162 9.28 57.71 68.80
C ALA A 162 10.34 58.02 69.90
N PRO A 163 10.52 59.29 70.33
CA PRO A 163 11.61 59.75 71.20
C PRO A 163 11.28 59.69 72.72
N PRO A 164 12.28 59.86 73.62
CA PRO A 164 12.13 59.62 75.06
C PRO A 164 11.58 60.83 75.86
N VAL A 165 10.99 60.51 77.01
CA VAL A 165 10.36 61.41 78.00
C VAL A 165 11.41 62.09 78.91
N PRO A 166 11.30 63.39 79.24
CA PRO A 166 12.17 64.03 80.23
C PRO A 166 11.62 63.96 81.68
N ALA A 167 12.57 63.89 82.63
CA ALA A 167 12.37 63.65 84.05
C ALA A 167 12.02 64.89 84.89
N VAL A 168 11.41 64.61 86.04
CA VAL A 168 10.92 65.49 87.12
C VAL A 168 12.06 66.11 87.95
N PRO A 169 11.87 67.31 88.55
CA PRO A 169 12.58 67.70 89.77
C PRO A 169 11.68 67.91 91.00
N VAL A 170 12.28 67.60 92.15
CA VAL A 170 11.80 67.40 93.54
C VAL A 170 11.68 68.72 94.35
N PRO A 171 10.85 68.79 95.41
CA PRO A 171 10.58 69.99 96.24
C PRO A 171 11.54 70.16 97.44
N PRO A 172 11.55 71.32 98.13
CA PRO A 172 11.36 71.32 99.61
C PRO A 172 10.72 72.63 100.19
N GLN A 173 9.73 72.57 101.10
CA GLN A 173 9.77 72.57 102.60
C GLN A 173 9.39 73.94 103.26
N PRO A 174 8.93 73.99 104.53
CA PRO A 174 7.97 74.98 105.05
C PRO A 174 8.47 75.94 106.18
N SER A 175 7.58 76.92 106.51
CA SER A 175 7.38 77.64 107.82
C SER A 175 8.41 78.72 108.25
N PRO A 176 8.19 79.57 109.31
CA PRO A 176 6.99 80.05 110.05
C PRO A 176 6.99 81.58 110.46
N GLY A 177 5.93 82.05 111.17
CA GLY A 177 5.94 83.21 112.11
C GLY A 177 5.61 84.60 111.51
N THR A 178 5.05 85.63 112.17
CA THR A 178 4.79 85.93 113.60
C THR A 178 3.96 87.24 113.73
N SER A 179 3.28 87.41 114.88
CA SER A 179 2.90 88.65 115.63
C SER A 179 1.99 89.71 114.96
N GLY A 180 0.85 90.11 115.53
CA GLY A 180 0.69 91.09 116.64
C GLY A 180 -0.05 92.33 116.08
N GLY A 181 -0.92 93.12 116.71
CA GLY A 181 -1.47 93.30 118.06
C GLY A 181 -2.18 94.68 118.07
N ALA A 182 -3.30 94.83 118.80
CA ALA A 182 -3.99 96.08 119.20
C ALA A 182 -4.54 97.01 118.09
N GLY A 183 -5.66 97.71 118.18
CA GLY A 183 -6.70 97.93 119.20
C GLY A 183 -7.68 98.93 118.57
N GLY A 184 -8.99 98.66 118.55
CA GLY A 184 -9.91 99.43 119.36
C GLY A 184 -11.11 99.95 118.54
N LEU A 185 -12.28 99.92 119.17
CA LEU A 185 -13.49 100.71 118.88
C LEU A 185 -14.23 100.38 117.57
N PHE A 186 -15.26 99.51 117.65
CA PHE A 186 -16.66 99.78 117.30
C PHE A 186 -17.46 98.46 117.31
N GLY A 187 -18.16 98.23 118.42
CA GLY A 187 -18.81 96.99 118.85
C GLY A 187 -20.06 96.53 118.10
N ARG A 188 -20.10 96.68 116.77
CA ARG A 188 -21.07 95.98 115.91
C ARG A 188 -20.44 95.24 114.72
N ARG A 189 -19.30 95.71 114.20
CA ARG A 189 -18.55 95.00 113.14
C ARG A 189 -17.70 93.83 113.62
N ARG A 190 -17.33 93.77 114.91
CA ARG A 190 -16.57 92.63 115.48
C ARG A 190 -17.41 91.35 115.50
N LYS A 191 -18.71 91.43 115.80
CA LYS A 191 -19.59 90.25 115.74
C LYS A 191 -19.82 89.77 114.30
N GLU A 192 -19.90 90.69 113.34
CA GLU A 192 -20.03 90.34 111.92
C GLU A 192 -18.72 89.74 111.37
N ALA A 193 -17.56 90.31 111.69
CA ALA A 193 -16.26 89.78 111.31
C ALA A 193 -15.89 88.47 112.03
N GLU A 194 -16.26 88.29 113.31
CA GLU A 194 -16.11 87.01 114.03
C GLU A 194 -17.08 85.95 113.48
N ALA A 195 -18.29 86.32 113.05
CA ALA A 195 -19.22 85.42 112.38
C ALA A 195 -18.78 85.06 110.96
N GLU A 196 -18.19 86.00 110.22
CA GLU A 196 -17.63 85.78 108.88
C GLU A 196 -16.34 84.95 108.94
N ALA A 197 -15.45 85.22 109.89
CA ALA A 197 -14.27 84.39 110.16
C ALA A 197 -14.64 82.99 110.66
N ALA A 198 -15.72 82.85 111.45
CA ALA A 198 -16.25 81.54 111.83
C ALA A 198 -16.82 80.78 110.62
N ARG A 199 -17.58 81.47 109.74
CA ARG A 199 -18.08 80.88 108.48
C ARG A 199 -16.95 80.46 107.54
N LEU A 200 -15.96 81.32 107.32
CA LEU A 200 -14.80 81.01 106.48
C LEU A 200 -13.93 79.90 107.10
N GLY A 201 -13.83 79.84 108.43
CA GLY A 201 -13.15 78.75 109.14
C GLY A 201 -13.91 77.43 109.03
N GLU A 202 -15.23 77.46 109.02
CA GLU A 202 -16.09 76.30 108.80
C GLU A 202 -16.04 75.84 107.32
N GLU A 203 -16.02 76.78 106.38
CA GLU A 203 -15.85 76.50 104.94
C GLU A 203 -14.47 75.95 104.62
N LEU A 204 -13.40 76.48 105.23
CA LEU A 204 -12.04 75.95 105.08
C LEU A 204 -11.92 74.54 105.67
N ARG A 205 -12.57 74.27 106.81
CA ARG A 205 -12.67 72.90 107.37
C ARG A 205 -13.43 71.97 106.42
N ALA A 206 -14.55 72.42 105.86
CA ALA A 206 -15.30 71.65 104.88
C ALA A 206 -14.45 71.35 103.63
N ARG A 207 -13.74 72.35 103.08
CA ARG A 207 -12.85 72.20 101.92
C ARG A 207 -11.61 71.35 102.20
N THR A 208 -11.09 71.36 103.42
CA THR A 208 -9.97 70.49 103.82
C THR A 208 -10.44 69.06 103.97
N THR A 209 -11.61 68.82 104.58
CA THR A 209 -12.21 67.47 104.61
C THR A 209 -12.55 66.95 103.21
N GLU A 210 -13.04 67.82 102.32
CA GLU A 210 -13.30 67.47 100.92
C GLU A 210 -12.01 67.13 100.18
N ASN A 211 -10.94 67.90 100.36
CA ASN A 211 -9.62 67.61 99.77
C ASN A 211 -9.03 66.30 100.30
N GLU A 212 -9.17 66.02 101.59
CA GLU A 212 -8.74 64.74 102.17
C GLU A 212 -9.55 63.58 101.57
N SER A 213 -10.87 63.73 101.45
CA SER A 213 -11.74 62.75 100.77
C SER A 213 -11.29 62.53 99.32
N LEU A 214 -11.11 63.58 98.53
CA LEU A 214 -10.66 63.50 97.14
C LEU A 214 -9.25 62.89 97.01
N ARG A 215 -8.34 63.14 97.97
CA ARG A 215 -7.02 62.50 97.99
C ARG A 215 -7.13 61.01 98.26
N THR A 216 -7.98 60.60 99.20
CA THR A 216 -8.22 59.17 99.45
C THR A 216 -8.86 58.48 98.26
N GLU A 217 -9.77 59.16 97.57
CA GLU A 217 -10.42 58.64 96.37
C GLU A 217 -9.45 58.55 95.19
N ASN A 218 -8.60 59.57 94.97
CA ASN A 218 -7.53 59.49 93.97
C ASN A 218 -6.54 58.37 94.27
N ALA A 219 -6.14 58.18 95.53
CA ALA A 219 -5.26 57.08 95.91
C ALA A 219 -5.90 55.72 95.63
N ARG A 220 -7.21 55.58 95.88
CA ARG A 220 -7.98 54.38 95.57
C ARG A 220 -8.06 54.14 94.06
N LEU A 221 -8.41 55.15 93.27
CA LEU A 221 -8.50 55.07 91.81
C LEU A 221 -7.15 54.74 91.17
N LEU A 222 -6.06 55.31 91.68
CA LEU A 222 -4.70 54.97 91.22
C LEU A 222 -4.32 53.51 91.53
N ALA A 223 -4.71 53.01 92.71
CA ALA A 223 -4.49 51.60 93.06
C ALA A 223 -5.29 50.66 92.14
N GLU A 224 -6.55 51.01 91.85
CA GLU A 224 -7.41 50.24 90.94
C GLU A 224 -6.89 50.27 89.50
N LEU A 225 -6.45 51.42 89.00
CA LEU A 225 -5.83 51.56 87.68
C LEU A 225 -4.54 50.75 87.57
N ASN A 226 -3.67 50.78 88.58
CA ASN A 226 -2.45 49.98 88.58
C ASN A 226 -2.73 48.48 88.64
N ALA A 227 -3.76 48.06 89.37
CA ALA A 227 -4.19 46.66 89.41
C ALA A 227 -4.71 46.19 88.04
N LEU A 228 -5.52 47.01 87.36
CA LEU A 228 -6.01 46.74 86.01
C LEU A 228 -4.87 46.68 84.98
N LEU A 229 -3.96 47.68 84.99
CA LEU A 229 -2.80 47.70 84.08
C LEU A 229 -1.88 46.49 84.32
N GLY A 230 -1.66 46.08 85.57
CA GLY A 230 -0.91 44.87 85.90
C GLY A 230 -1.60 43.60 85.39
N ALA A 231 -2.92 43.49 85.56
CA ALA A 231 -3.70 42.37 85.06
C ALA A 231 -3.66 42.28 83.53
N ASP A 232 -3.85 43.40 82.81
CA ASP A 232 -3.78 43.44 81.36
C ASP A 232 -2.37 43.14 80.83
N ALA A 233 -1.33 43.65 81.49
CA ALA A 233 0.05 43.33 81.14
C ALA A 233 0.36 41.83 81.31
N THR A 234 -0.07 41.22 82.42
CA THR A 234 0.10 39.76 82.62
C THR A 234 -0.68 38.94 81.59
N ARG A 235 -1.90 39.37 81.22
CA ARG A 235 -2.71 38.72 80.19
C ARG A 235 -2.03 38.78 78.81
N LEU A 236 -1.49 39.94 78.44
CA LEU A 236 -0.77 40.10 77.17
C LEU A 236 0.52 39.26 77.12
N VAL A 237 1.26 39.17 78.23
CA VAL A 237 2.44 38.30 78.32
C VAL A 237 2.05 36.82 78.17
N GLN A 238 0.96 36.39 78.82
CA GLN A 238 0.46 35.02 78.67
C GLN A 238 0.00 34.72 77.24
N GLU A 239 -0.71 35.66 76.59
CA GLU A 239 -1.20 35.47 75.22
C GLU A 239 -0.05 35.47 74.20
N THR A 240 0.93 36.37 74.33
CA THR A 240 2.12 36.37 73.47
C THR A 240 2.94 35.10 73.63
N GLU A 241 3.08 34.59 74.84
CA GLU A 241 3.78 33.31 75.08
C GLU A 241 3.00 32.12 74.52
N ARG A 242 1.66 32.16 74.59
CA ARG A 242 0.80 31.16 73.95
C ARG A 242 0.96 31.18 72.43
N ILE A 243 0.94 32.35 71.80
CA ILE A 243 1.13 32.51 70.35
C ILE A 243 2.54 32.04 69.93
N ARG A 244 3.58 32.33 70.72
CA ARG A 244 4.92 31.83 70.44
C ARG A 244 5.01 30.31 70.49
N ARG A 245 4.36 29.67 71.47
CA ARG A 245 4.30 28.21 71.56
C ARG A 245 3.58 27.60 70.38
N THR A 246 2.40 28.11 70.01
CA THR A 246 1.66 27.59 68.85
C THR A 246 2.42 27.82 67.55
N HIS A 247 3.10 28.96 67.39
CA HIS A 247 3.94 29.22 66.22
C HIS A 247 5.16 28.28 66.16
N ALA A 248 5.81 28.00 67.29
CA ALA A 248 6.89 27.02 67.36
C ALA A 248 6.41 25.60 67.02
N GLU A 249 5.21 25.21 67.48
CA GLU A 249 4.58 23.93 67.13
C GLU A 249 4.28 23.85 65.63
N HIS A 250 3.70 24.89 65.03
CA HIS A 250 3.44 24.94 63.59
C HIS A 250 4.72 24.91 62.75
N LEU A 251 5.79 25.61 63.17
CA LEU A 251 7.08 25.54 62.49
C LEU A 251 7.68 24.13 62.54
N ALA A 252 7.58 23.45 63.68
CA ALA A 252 8.03 22.07 63.81
C ALA A 252 7.20 21.11 62.95
N GLU A 253 5.91 21.37 62.78
CA GLU A 253 5.05 20.59 61.89
C GLU A 253 5.39 20.83 60.41
N LEU A 254 5.61 22.08 60.01
CA LEU A 254 6.07 22.42 58.65
C LEU A 254 7.39 21.74 58.32
N GLN A 255 8.37 21.77 59.24
CA GLN A 255 9.65 21.07 59.05
C GLN A 255 9.50 19.56 58.88
N ARG A 256 8.56 18.94 59.60
CA ARG A 256 8.24 17.51 59.42
C ARG A 256 7.59 17.24 58.06
N ILE A 257 6.67 18.11 57.64
CA ILE A 257 6.00 18.01 56.34
C ILE A 257 7.03 18.14 55.21
N ASP A 258 7.93 19.12 55.28
CA ASP A 258 9.00 19.33 54.31
C ASP A 258 9.93 18.11 54.21
N ALA A 259 10.37 17.56 55.35
CA ALA A 259 11.20 16.34 55.36
C ALA A 259 10.50 15.13 54.71
N VAL A 260 9.18 14.99 54.91
CA VAL A 260 8.38 13.92 54.27
C VAL A 260 8.20 14.19 52.78
N LEU A 261 8.02 15.45 52.36
CA LEU A 261 7.94 15.85 50.96
C LEU A 261 9.25 15.56 50.23
N ASP A 262 10.38 15.96 50.80
CA ASP A 262 11.71 15.71 50.23
C ASP A 262 11.96 14.21 50.04
N ALA A 263 11.70 13.40 51.07
CA ALA A 263 11.82 11.94 50.98
C ALA A 263 10.88 11.33 49.91
N LYS A 264 9.67 11.87 49.75
CA LYS A 264 8.73 11.43 48.70
C LYS A 264 9.20 11.82 47.30
N VAL A 265 9.80 13.00 47.14
CA VAL A 265 10.35 13.49 45.87
C VAL A 265 11.55 12.64 45.47
N GLU A 266 12.48 12.38 46.38
CA GLU A 266 13.63 11.49 46.13
C GLU A 266 13.17 10.08 45.73
N ALA A 267 12.26 9.48 46.50
CA ALA A 267 11.72 8.17 46.18
C ALA A 267 10.92 8.14 44.86
N ALA A 268 10.31 9.26 44.44
CA ALA A 268 9.66 9.38 43.14
C ALA A 268 10.69 9.49 42.00
N ALA A 269 11.75 10.27 42.20
CA ALA A 269 12.85 10.42 41.25
C ALA A 269 13.55 9.07 40.99
N GLU A 270 13.90 8.33 42.04
CA GLU A 270 14.51 7.00 41.90
C GLU A 270 13.59 5.99 41.19
N ARG A 271 12.28 6.07 41.42
CA ARG A 271 11.31 5.21 40.72
C ARG A 271 11.23 5.59 39.24
N ALA A 272 11.22 6.87 38.92
CA ALA A 272 11.23 7.37 37.55
C ALA A 272 12.51 6.96 36.81
N GLU A 273 13.68 7.05 37.45
CA GLU A 273 14.95 6.62 36.87
C GLU A 273 14.97 5.10 36.59
N ARG A 274 14.50 4.29 37.54
CA ARG A 274 14.37 2.84 37.34
C ARG A 274 13.41 2.50 36.20
N GLN A 275 12.28 3.21 36.10
CA GLN A 275 11.32 3.03 34.99
C GLN A 275 11.93 3.44 33.65
N LEU A 276 12.67 4.55 33.61
CA LEU A 276 13.36 5.04 32.42
C LEU A 276 14.44 4.05 31.95
N HIS A 277 15.21 3.50 32.89
CA HIS A 277 16.22 2.48 32.59
C HIS A 277 15.58 1.21 32.03
N GLY A 278 14.52 0.69 32.67
CA GLY A 278 13.79 -0.47 32.16
C GLY A 278 13.06 -0.22 30.84
N ALA A 279 12.61 1.01 30.57
CA ALA A 279 12.04 1.38 29.27
C ALA A 279 13.12 1.42 28.18
N ARG A 280 14.31 1.97 28.47
CA ARG A 280 15.46 1.98 27.55
C ARG A 280 15.96 0.57 27.21
N GLN A 281 16.05 -0.32 28.20
CA GLN A 281 16.41 -1.72 27.95
C GLN A 281 15.42 -2.41 27.02
N ARG A 282 14.11 -2.25 27.28
CA ARG A 282 13.06 -2.79 26.40
C ARG A 282 13.11 -2.21 24.99
N LEU A 283 13.40 -0.92 24.84
CA LEU A 283 13.57 -0.29 23.52
C LEU A 283 14.72 -0.94 22.75
N ASN A 284 15.89 -1.10 23.38
CA ASN A 284 17.05 -1.74 22.76
C ASN A 284 16.77 -3.21 22.37
N GLU A 285 16.05 -3.96 23.22
CA GLU A 285 15.63 -5.32 22.91
C GLU A 285 14.68 -5.36 21.70
N MET A 286 13.70 -4.45 21.65
CA MET A 286 12.77 -4.36 20.51
C MET A 286 13.48 -3.94 19.21
N GLU A 287 14.45 -3.03 19.29
CA GLU A 287 15.27 -2.64 18.13
C GLU A 287 16.12 -3.81 17.61
N ALA A 288 16.74 -4.58 18.49
CA ALA A 288 17.48 -5.78 18.10
C ALA A 288 16.58 -6.84 17.45
N GLN A 289 15.37 -7.05 17.98
CA GLN A 289 14.39 -7.95 17.39
C GLN A 289 13.89 -7.45 16.02
N ALA A 290 13.68 -6.15 15.86
CA ALA A 290 13.28 -5.55 14.59
C ALA A 290 14.35 -5.72 13.52
N GLN A 291 15.63 -5.46 13.85
CA GLN A 291 16.75 -5.66 12.93
C GLN A 291 16.91 -7.12 12.50
N GLU A 292 16.75 -8.07 13.43
CA GLU A 292 16.79 -9.50 13.10
C GLU A 292 15.60 -9.91 12.21
N ALA A 293 14.40 -9.39 12.48
CA ALA A 293 13.23 -9.62 11.63
C ALA A 293 13.42 -9.04 10.22
N GLU A 294 14.02 -7.85 10.09
CA GLU A 294 14.34 -7.24 8.80
C GLU A 294 15.39 -8.06 8.03
N ARG A 295 16.44 -8.57 8.68
CA ARG A 295 17.42 -9.46 8.04
C ARG A 295 16.77 -10.73 7.52
N ARG A 296 15.88 -11.36 8.30
CA ARG A 296 15.12 -12.54 7.87
C ARG A 296 14.20 -12.22 6.71
N LEU A 297 13.54 -11.06 6.72
CA LEU A 297 12.68 -10.60 5.64
C LEU A 297 13.48 -10.36 4.35
N ALA A 298 14.66 -9.74 4.44
CA ALA A 298 15.55 -9.51 3.31
C ALA A 298 16.06 -10.83 2.71
N ALA A 299 16.48 -11.77 3.56
CA ALA A 299 16.90 -13.10 3.12
C ALA A 299 15.76 -13.84 2.40
N ALA A 300 14.55 -13.83 2.98
CA ALA A 300 13.36 -14.46 2.39
C ALA A 300 12.96 -13.81 1.05
N ARG A 301 13.06 -12.47 0.94
CA ARG A 301 12.78 -11.74 -0.31
C ARG A 301 13.77 -12.09 -1.42
N SER A 302 15.05 -12.27 -1.11
CA SER A 302 16.03 -12.69 -2.13
C SER A 302 15.71 -14.05 -2.74
N GLY A 303 15.21 -15.00 -1.94
CA GLY A 303 14.76 -16.31 -2.44
C GLY A 303 13.48 -16.24 -3.29
N LEU A 304 12.61 -15.27 -3.03
CA LEU A 304 11.39 -15.05 -3.80
C LEU A 304 11.69 -14.48 -5.20
N VAL A 305 12.63 -13.53 -5.32
CA VAL A 305 13.01 -12.91 -6.61
C VAL A 305 13.55 -13.95 -7.60
N VAL A 306 14.37 -14.90 -7.16
CA VAL A 306 14.86 -16.00 -8.01
C VAL A 306 13.71 -16.90 -8.51
N THR A 307 12.66 -17.05 -7.70
CA THR A 307 11.47 -17.84 -8.07
C THR A 307 10.58 -17.08 -9.07
N ASP A 308 10.48 -15.75 -8.95
CA ASP A 308 9.78 -14.90 -9.90
C ASP A 308 10.51 -14.85 -11.25
N ASP A 309 11.85 -14.76 -11.27
CA ASP A 309 12.65 -14.78 -12.50
C ASP A 309 12.48 -16.12 -13.25
N GLN A 310 12.46 -17.26 -12.55
CA GLN A 310 12.17 -18.56 -13.15
C GLN A 310 10.74 -18.67 -13.70
N THR A 311 9.78 -18.02 -13.03
CA THR A 311 8.39 -17.97 -13.49
C THR A 311 8.27 -17.08 -14.72
N MET A 312 8.95 -15.93 -14.74
CA MET A 312 9.03 -15.02 -15.88
C MET A 312 9.76 -15.62 -17.09
N LEU A 313 10.82 -16.41 -16.88
CA LEU A 313 11.52 -17.14 -17.94
C LEU A 313 10.61 -18.18 -18.62
N GLN A 314 9.78 -18.88 -17.83
CA GLN A 314 8.76 -19.78 -18.37
C GLN A 314 7.66 -19.01 -19.12
N GLU A 315 7.26 -17.83 -18.65
CA GLU A 315 6.32 -16.94 -19.34
C GLU A 315 6.90 -16.35 -20.64
N ALA A 316 8.22 -16.12 -20.68
CA ALA A 316 8.97 -15.72 -21.87
C ALA A 316 9.26 -16.89 -22.84
N GLY A 317 8.75 -18.09 -22.55
CA GLY A 317 8.84 -19.27 -23.40
C GLY A 317 10.17 -20.03 -23.35
N ILE A 318 11.04 -19.71 -22.39
CA ILE A 318 12.20 -20.54 -22.05
C ILE A 318 11.73 -21.55 -21.00
N TYR A 319 11.19 -22.67 -21.47
CA TYR A 319 10.75 -23.75 -20.59
C TYR A 319 11.93 -24.68 -20.29
N GLU A 320 12.35 -24.73 -19.03
CA GLU A 320 13.32 -25.72 -18.58
C GLU A 320 12.61 -27.03 -18.24
N TYR A 321 12.83 -28.05 -19.08
CA TYR A 321 12.29 -29.38 -18.87
C TYR A 321 12.87 -30.02 -17.61
N ARG A 322 12.01 -30.47 -16.70
CA ARG A 322 12.46 -31.19 -15.50
C ARG A 322 12.83 -32.64 -15.83
N HIS A 323 12.12 -33.23 -16.79
CA HIS A 323 12.43 -34.56 -17.29
C HIS A 323 12.88 -34.49 -18.75
N PRO A 324 14.13 -34.85 -19.10
CA PRO A 324 14.60 -34.82 -20.48
C PRO A 324 14.12 -36.04 -21.27
N LEU A 325 12.81 -36.18 -21.46
CA LEU A 325 12.24 -37.22 -22.32
C LEU A 325 12.13 -36.73 -23.76
N ALA A 326 12.37 -37.64 -24.71
CA ALA A 326 12.54 -37.30 -26.12
C ALA A 326 11.26 -36.84 -26.82
N ASP A 327 10.12 -37.50 -26.54
CA ASP A 327 8.86 -37.28 -27.23
C ASP A 327 7.64 -37.37 -26.30
N ALA A 328 6.50 -36.90 -26.78
CA ALA A 328 5.23 -36.95 -26.04
C ALA A 328 4.82 -38.40 -25.63
N VAL A 329 5.25 -39.42 -26.37
CA VAL A 329 4.94 -40.83 -26.07
C VAL A 329 5.71 -41.31 -24.85
N ALA A 330 6.99 -40.98 -24.74
CA ALA A 330 7.85 -41.30 -23.61
C ALA A 330 7.31 -40.69 -22.31
N TYR A 331 6.86 -39.43 -22.36
CA TYR A 331 6.16 -38.77 -21.25
C TYR A 331 4.90 -39.53 -20.86
N ARG A 332 4.06 -39.91 -21.83
CA ARG A 332 2.82 -40.67 -21.56
C ARG A 332 3.11 -42.03 -20.92
N THR A 333 4.10 -42.77 -21.41
CA THR A 333 4.50 -44.06 -20.85
C THR A 333 5.02 -43.90 -19.42
N ARG A 334 5.79 -42.85 -19.15
CA ARG A 334 6.28 -42.57 -17.80
C ARG A 334 5.16 -42.15 -16.85
N LEU A 335 4.20 -41.35 -17.31
CA LEU A 335 2.99 -41.02 -16.56
C LEU A 335 2.20 -42.29 -16.21
N GLU A 336 2.00 -43.21 -17.16
CA GLU A 336 1.31 -44.49 -16.91
C GLU A 336 2.02 -45.30 -15.82
N ARG A 337 3.36 -45.35 -15.85
CA ARG A 337 4.16 -46.04 -14.81
C ARG A 337 3.98 -45.40 -13.42
N ILE A 338 3.98 -44.08 -13.32
CA ILE A 338 3.71 -43.37 -12.05
C ILE A 338 2.30 -43.69 -11.56
N LYS A 339 1.32 -43.72 -12.48
CA LYS A 339 -0.06 -44.09 -12.16
C LYS A 339 -0.17 -45.47 -11.58
N ASP A 340 0.54 -46.44 -12.15
CA ASP A 340 0.53 -47.80 -11.63
C ASP A 340 1.23 -47.90 -10.27
N GLN A 341 2.31 -47.17 -10.04
CA GLN A 341 2.99 -47.10 -8.74
C GLN A 341 2.07 -46.58 -7.62
N TYR A 342 1.40 -45.44 -7.82
CA TYR A 342 0.53 -44.91 -6.78
C TYR A 342 -0.78 -45.74 -6.64
N LYS A 343 -1.27 -46.40 -7.70
CA LYS A 343 -2.38 -47.37 -7.61
C LYS A 343 -2.00 -48.55 -6.71
N VAL A 344 -0.79 -49.10 -6.87
CA VAL A 344 -0.29 -50.20 -6.02
C VAL A 344 -0.20 -49.76 -4.55
N LEU A 345 0.32 -48.56 -4.26
CA LEU A 345 0.36 -48.03 -2.90
C LEU A 345 -1.03 -47.84 -2.29
N THR A 346 -2.01 -47.43 -3.11
CA THR A 346 -3.40 -47.28 -2.70
C THR A 346 -4.03 -48.64 -2.38
N LYS A 347 -3.83 -49.65 -3.23
CA LYS A 347 -4.34 -51.01 -3.03
C LYS A 347 -3.74 -51.68 -1.79
N ASN A 348 -2.44 -51.48 -1.56
CA ASN A 348 -1.73 -52.05 -0.42
C ASN A 348 -1.94 -51.27 0.89
N GLY A 349 -2.77 -50.22 0.90
CA GLY A 349 -3.03 -49.41 2.09
C GLY A 349 -1.83 -48.61 2.60
N ARG A 350 -0.81 -48.39 1.76
CA ARG A 350 0.43 -47.66 2.11
C ARG A 350 0.40 -46.17 1.73
N ALA A 351 -0.66 -45.71 1.06
CA ALA A 351 -0.82 -44.31 0.68
C ALA A 351 -1.11 -43.39 1.89
N VAL A 352 -1.80 -43.91 2.91
CA VAL A 352 -2.13 -43.20 4.14
C VAL A 352 -1.80 -44.11 5.32
N VAL A 353 -1.14 -43.56 6.33
CA VAL A 353 -0.82 -44.26 7.58
C VAL A 353 -1.59 -43.62 8.73
N GLY A 354 -1.94 -44.42 9.73
CA GLY A 354 -2.62 -44.00 10.96
C GLY A 354 -2.34 -44.99 12.09
N VAL A 355 -2.67 -44.63 13.34
CA VAL A 355 -2.41 -45.47 14.52
C VAL A 355 -3.25 -46.74 14.50
N THR A 356 -2.62 -47.88 14.71
CA THR A 356 -3.25 -49.21 14.80
C THR A 356 -3.68 -49.58 16.22
N GLU A 357 -3.02 -49.00 17.23
CA GLU A 357 -3.27 -49.19 18.66
C GLU A 357 -4.27 -48.14 19.18
N TRP A 358 -5.50 -48.20 18.67
CA TRP A 358 -6.58 -47.31 19.08
C TRP A 358 -7.82 -48.13 19.45
N THR A 359 -8.44 -47.80 20.59
CA THR A 359 -9.67 -48.45 21.07
C THR A 359 -10.83 -47.47 21.06
N VAL A 360 -11.97 -47.90 20.51
CA VAL A 360 -13.24 -47.18 20.60
C VAL A 360 -14.16 -48.03 21.46
N ASN A 361 -14.74 -47.45 22.53
CA ASN A 361 -15.60 -48.18 23.47
C ASN A 361 -14.96 -49.47 24.04
N GLY A 362 -13.64 -49.48 24.25
CA GLY A 362 -12.90 -50.66 24.71
C GLY A 362 -12.61 -51.71 23.64
N SER A 363 -13.06 -51.52 22.40
CA SER A 363 -12.79 -52.43 21.27
C SER A 363 -11.68 -51.91 20.36
N ALA A 364 -10.57 -52.66 20.32
CA ALA A 364 -9.49 -52.41 19.35
C ALA A 364 -9.92 -52.72 17.90
N ALA A 365 -10.89 -53.63 17.71
CA ALA A 365 -11.41 -53.95 16.38
C ALA A 365 -12.23 -52.79 15.79
N GLU A 366 -13.07 -52.15 16.61
CA GLU A 366 -13.84 -50.96 16.21
C GLU A 366 -12.91 -49.77 15.95
N GLY A 367 -11.88 -49.57 16.77
CA GLY A 367 -10.87 -48.54 16.54
C GLY A 367 -10.14 -48.71 15.21
N ARG A 368 -9.67 -49.92 14.89
CA ARG A 368 -9.07 -50.23 13.57
C ARG A 368 -10.04 -50.03 12.41
N ARG A 369 -11.33 -50.31 12.58
CA ARG A 369 -12.35 -50.04 11.56
C ARG A 369 -12.49 -48.53 11.32
N MET A 370 -12.64 -47.76 12.38
CA MET A 370 -12.78 -46.31 12.31
C MET A 370 -11.57 -45.66 11.62
N VAL A 371 -10.34 -46.01 12.02
CA VAL A 371 -9.12 -45.47 11.40
C VAL A 371 -9.06 -45.81 9.90
N ARG A 372 -9.46 -47.01 9.48
CA ARG A 372 -9.52 -47.38 8.05
C ARG A 372 -10.53 -46.54 7.27
N ASP A 373 -11.73 -46.34 7.82
CA ASP A 373 -12.78 -45.57 7.15
C ASP A 373 -12.40 -44.09 7.02
N PHE A 374 -11.83 -43.49 8.07
CA PHE A 374 -11.31 -42.12 8.01
C PHE A 374 -10.10 -42.00 7.08
N SER A 375 -9.16 -42.96 7.09
CA SER A 375 -8.03 -42.97 6.16
C SER A 375 -8.48 -43.02 4.70
N LYS A 376 -9.51 -43.81 4.40
CA LYS A 376 -10.12 -43.89 3.05
C LYS A 376 -10.77 -42.57 2.65
N LEU A 377 -11.46 -41.90 3.58
CA LEU A 377 -12.07 -40.60 3.34
C LEU A 377 -11.02 -39.52 3.07
N MET A 378 -9.99 -39.44 3.91
CA MET A 378 -8.88 -38.48 3.75
C MET A 378 -8.11 -38.72 2.45
N LEU A 379 -7.81 -39.98 2.10
CA LEU A 379 -7.17 -40.30 0.83
C LEU A 379 -8.02 -39.90 -0.37
N ARG A 380 -9.36 -40.06 -0.29
CA ARG A 380 -10.27 -39.60 -1.35
C ARG A 380 -10.22 -38.09 -1.52
N ALA A 381 -10.22 -37.33 -0.41
CA ALA A 381 -10.12 -35.88 -0.46
C ALA A 381 -8.78 -35.43 -1.07
N TYR A 382 -7.66 -36.04 -0.65
CA TYR A 382 -6.35 -35.78 -1.23
C TYR A 382 -6.30 -36.07 -2.74
N ASN A 383 -6.84 -37.22 -3.14
CA ASN A 383 -6.87 -37.61 -4.55
C ASN A 383 -7.75 -36.71 -5.40
N ALA A 384 -8.87 -36.23 -4.87
CA ALA A 384 -9.71 -35.26 -5.57
C ALA A 384 -8.93 -33.97 -5.86
N GLU A 385 -8.12 -33.49 -4.90
CA GLU A 385 -7.27 -32.32 -5.09
C GLU A 385 -6.15 -32.58 -6.12
N ALA A 386 -5.46 -33.72 -6.00
CA ALA A 386 -4.41 -34.11 -6.96
C ALA A 386 -4.95 -34.23 -8.39
N ASP A 387 -6.11 -34.90 -8.57
CA ASP A 387 -6.72 -35.08 -9.88
C ASP A 387 -7.25 -33.75 -10.45
N ALA A 388 -7.72 -32.84 -9.58
CA ALA A 388 -8.08 -31.48 -9.98
C ALA A 388 -6.86 -30.67 -10.44
N ALA A 389 -5.72 -30.80 -9.74
CA ALA A 389 -4.46 -30.17 -10.11
C ALA A 389 -3.93 -30.68 -11.45
N VAL A 390 -3.97 -32.00 -11.69
CA VAL A 390 -3.60 -32.60 -12.99
C VAL A 390 -4.52 -32.11 -14.10
N ARG A 391 -5.84 -32.09 -13.88
CA ARG A 391 -6.83 -31.66 -14.89
C ARG A 391 -6.71 -30.17 -15.24
N GLY A 392 -6.43 -29.34 -14.24
CA GLY A 392 -6.25 -27.90 -14.39
C GLY A 392 -4.81 -27.47 -14.70
N MET A 393 -3.92 -28.42 -15.03
CA MET A 393 -2.50 -28.18 -15.19
C MET A 393 -2.23 -27.17 -16.31
N LYS A 394 -1.42 -26.17 -16.00
CA LYS A 394 -0.74 -25.30 -16.97
C LYS A 394 0.73 -25.21 -16.55
N PRO A 395 1.69 -25.22 -17.49
CA PRO A 395 3.12 -25.24 -17.15
C PRO A 395 3.54 -24.16 -16.13
N HIS A 396 3.11 -22.90 -16.34
CA HIS A 396 3.39 -21.78 -15.42
C HIS A 396 2.73 -21.90 -14.03
N ARG A 397 1.72 -22.77 -13.86
CA ARG A 397 1.03 -22.95 -12.56
C ARG A 397 1.60 -24.09 -11.74
N LEU A 398 2.59 -24.83 -12.25
CA LEU A 398 3.08 -26.05 -11.63
C LEU A 398 3.44 -25.84 -10.15
N LEU A 399 4.25 -24.83 -9.83
CA LEU A 399 4.66 -24.54 -8.46
C LEU A 399 3.46 -24.24 -7.54
N SER A 400 2.51 -23.44 -8.02
CA SER A 400 1.28 -23.13 -7.27
C SER A 400 0.40 -24.37 -7.03
N LEU A 401 0.41 -25.33 -7.95
CA LEU A 401 -0.36 -26.57 -7.84
C LEU A 401 0.33 -27.57 -6.91
N ILE A 402 1.67 -27.62 -6.90
CA ILE A 402 2.46 -28.38 -5.93
C ILE A 402 2.22 -27.84 -4.51
N ASP A 403 2.31 -26.51 -4.31
CA ASP A 403 2.04 -25.88 -3.01
C ASP A 403 0.61 -26.16 -2.52
N ARG A 404 -0.38 -26.11 -3.41
CA ARG A 404 -1.76 -26.48 -3.05
C ARG A 404 -1.87 -27.94 -2.60
N LEU A 405 -1.17 -28.84 -3.29
CA LEU A 405 -1.17 -30.26 -2.94
C LEU A 405 -0.47 -30.51 -1.58
N GLU A 406 0.62 -29.81 -1.29
CA GLU A 406 1.28 -29.83 0.04
C GLU A 406 0.34 -29.32 1.13
N LYS A 407 -0.32 -28.17 0.92
CA LYS A 407 -1.31 -27.63 1.88
C LYS A 407 -2.48 -28.58 2.13
N SER A 408 -2.93 -29.30 1.11
CA SER A 408 -3.96 -30.34 1.24
C SER A 408 -3.48 -31.48 2.13
N ARG A 409 -2.23 -31.93 1.93
CA ARG A 409 -1.57 -32.93 2.78
C ARG A 409 -1.42 -32.47 4.23
N GLU A 410 -0.99 -31.24 4.47
CA GLU A 410 -0.89 -30.65 5.81
C GLU A 410 -2.24 -30.55 6.50
N THR A 411 -3.28 -30.14 5.75
CA THR A 411 -4.66 -30.07 6.26
C THR A 411 -5.16 -31.45 6.68
N ILE A 412 -4.89 -32.48 5.88
CA ILE A 412 -5.23 -33.87 6.23
C ILE A 412 -4.49 -34.31 7.49
N ALA A 413 -3.18 -34.03 7.60
CA ALA A 413 -2.41 -34.36 8.80
C ALA A 413 -2.95 -33.64 10.05
N ARG A 414 -3.35 -32.37 9.92
CA ARG A 414 -3.95 -31.58 10.99
C ARG A 414 -5.31 -32.12 11.43
N LEU A 415 -6.20 -32.45 10.49
CA LEU A 415 -7.52 -33.05 10.77
C LEU A 415 -7.39 -34.49 11.30
N GLY A 416 -6.37 -35.21 10.85
CA GLY A 416 -6.05 -36.58 11.24
C GLY A 416 -5.24 -36.70 12.55
N LYS A 417 -4.86 -35.58 13.19
CA LYS A 417 -3.90 -35.55 14.31
C LYS A 417 -4.22 -36.53 15.44
N THR A 418 -5.49 -36.63 15.85
CA THR A 418 -5.92 -37.53 16.94
C THR A 418 -5.66 -39.00 16.63
N MET A 419 -5.83 -39.40 15.37
CA MET A 419 -5.61 -40.77 14.88
C MET A 419 -4.25 -40.93 14.20
N GLN A 420 -3.42 -39.88 14.23
CA GLN A 420 -2.16 -39.72 13.48
C GLN A 420 -2.27 -40.09 11.99
N ILE A 421 -3.42 -39.77 11.38
CA ILE A 421 -3.66 -40.05 9.96
C ILE A 421 -2.86 -39.04 9.13
N ARG A 422 -1.97 -39.54 8.27
CA ARG A 422 -1.19 -38.71 7.33
C ARG A 422 -0.98 -39.41 5.99
N VAL A 423 -0.89 -38.62 4.93
CA VAL A 423 -0.44 -39.09 3.60
C VAL A 423 1.06 -39.36 3.66
N THR A 424 1.49 -40.53 3.16
CA THR A 424 2.89 -40.92 3.19
C THR A 424 3.74 -40.08 2.24
N ASP A 425 5.01 -39.85 2.61
CA ASP A 425 5.96 -39.10 1.78
C ASP A 425 6.14 -39.74 0.40
N GLU A 426 6.19 -41.07 0.34
CA GLU A 426 6.30 -41.85 -0.89
C GLU A 426 5.12 -41.55 -1.83
N TYR A 427 3.89 -41.57 -1.32
CA TYR A 427 2.69 -41.32 -2.11
C TYR A 427 2.61 -39.85 -2.58
N HIS A 428 2.95 -38.92 -1.68
CA HIS A 428 2.95 -37.50 -2.01
C HIS A 428 3.96 -37.18 -3.12
N ARG A 429 5.20 -37.70 -3.01
CA ARG A 429 6.24 -37.53 -4.03
C ARG A 429 5.81 -38.04 -5.40
N LEU A 430 5.15 -39.20 -5.48
CA LEU A 430 4.64 -39.73 -6.75
C LEU A 430 3.59 -38.81 -7.39
N ARG A 431 2.71 -38.21 -6.58
CA ARG A 431 1.72 -37.25 -7.09
C ARG A 431 2.34 -35.92 -7.51
N VAL A 432 3.39 -35.46 -6.84
CA VAL A 432 4.17 -34.30 -7.29
C VAL A 432 4.88 -34.59 -8.62
N GLN A 433 5.52 -35.75 -8.75
CA GLN A 433 6.14 -36.18 -10.01
C GLN A 433 5.12 -36.30 -11.15
N GLU A 434 3.89 -36.74 -10.86
CA GLU A 434 2.81 -36.74 -11.85
C GLU A 434 2.50 -35.32 -12.35
N LEU A 435 2.46 -34.32 -11.46
CA LEU A 435 2.23 -32.92 -11.83
C LEU A 435 3.38 -32.35 -12.67
N GLU A 436 4.63 -32.57 -12.24
CA GLU A 436 5.84 -32.13 -12.95
C GLU A 436 5.88 -32.70 -14.37
N LEU A 437 5.69 -34.01 -14.49
CA LEU A 437 5.74 -34.70 -15.77
C LEU A 437 4.55 -34.35 -16.68
N THR A 438 3.38 -34.04 -16.10
CA THR A 438 2.23 -33.54 -16.86
C THR A 438 2.51 -32.16 -17.43
N ALA A 439 3.18 -31.27 -16.68
CA ALA A 439 3.57 -29.96 -17.18
C ALA A 439 4.53 -30.09 -18.37
N ASP A 440 5.59 -30.89 -18.23
CA ASP A 440 6.56 -31.14 -19.31
C ASP A 440 5.89 -31.75 -20.56
N TYR A 441 4.98 -32.73 -20.36
CA TYR A 441 4.22 -33.37 -21.44
C TYR A 441 3.38 -32.36 -22.23
N LEU A 442 2.67 -31.45 -21.54
CA LEU A 442 1.83 -30.44 -22.21
C LEU A 442 2.65 -29.48 -23.07
N VAL A 443 3.84 -29.09 -22.60
CA VAL A 443 4.76 -28.26 -23.39
C VAL A 443 5.21 -29.04 -24.63
N LYS A 444 5.64 -30.30 -24.47
CA LYS A 444 6.11 -31.13 -25.59
C LYS A 444 5.03 -31.36 -26.65
N VAL A 445 3.78 -31.58 -26.23
CA VAL A 445 2.64 -31.73 -27.14
C VAL A 445 2.39 -30.46 -27.95
N GLU A 446 2.46 -29.27 -27.32
CA GLU A 446 2.27 -28.02 -28.04
C GLU A 446 3.41 -27.76 -29.03
N GLU A 447 4.66 -28.04 -28.65
CA GLU A 447 5.81 -27.98 -29.57
C GLU A 447 5.64 -28.88 -30.81
N GLU A 448 5.30 -30.15 -30.60
CA GLU A 448 5.11 -31.11 -31.69
C GLU A 448 3.94 -30.71 -32.61
N LYS A 449 2.88 -30.14 -32.02
CA LYS A 449 1.71 -29.64 -32.75
C LYS A 449 2.04 -28.41 -33.58
N GLU A 450 2.81 -27.47 -33.05
CA GLU A 450 3.31 -26.31 -33.80
C GLU A 450 4.21 -26.77 -34.94
N ARG A 451 5.16 -27.69 -34.71
CA ARG A 451 6.00 -28.27 -35.77
C ARG A 451 5.17 -28.87 -36.91
N ARG A 452 4.13 -29.64 -36.58
CA ARG A 452 3.23 -30.24 -37.59
C ARG A 452 2.40 -29.19 -38.33
N ARG A 453 1.98 -28.11 -37.66
CA ARG A 453 1.27 -27.00 -38.31
C ARG A 453 2.17 -26.29 -39.31
N GLU A 454 3.42 -26.06 -38.94
CA GLU A 454 4.43 -25.44 -39.80
C GLU A 454 4.77 -26.31 -41.01
N GLU A 455 4.97 -27.63 -40.83
CA GLU A 455 5.19 -28.58 -41.94
C GLU A 455 4.03 -28.56 -42.94
N ARG A 456 2.79 -28.58 -42.46
CA ARG A 456 1.59 -28.46 -43.31
C ARG A 456 1.46 -27.10 -43.99
N ALA A 457 1.93 -26.02 -43.35
CA ALA A 457 1.95 -24.71 -43.97
C ALA A 457 2.94 -24.67 -45.13
N ARG A 458 4.15 -25.21 -44.93
CA ARG A 458 5.18 -25.35 -45.99
C ARG A 458 4.68 -26.17 -47.17
N GLN A 459 4.09 -27.34 -46.92
CA GLN A 459 3.53 -28.20 -47.97
C GLN A 459 2.45 -27.47 -48.79
N ARG A 460 1.55 -26.73 -48.13
CA ARG A 460 0.52 -25.95 -48.83
C ARG A 460 1.11 -24.80 -49.65
N GLU A 461 2.19 -24.19 -49.19
CA GLU A 461 2.89 -23.14 -49.93
C GLU A 461 3.59 -23.71 -51.17
N GLU A 462 4.24 -24.87 -51.04
CA GLU A 462 4.83 -25.61 -52.17
C GLU A 462 3.78 -26.01 -53.20
N GLU A 463 2.67 -26.63 -52.79
CA GLU A 463 1.57 -26.98 -53.69
C GLU A 463 0.96 -25.76 -54.41
N ARG A 464 0.90 -24.61 -53.73
CA ARG A 464 0.40 -23.36 -54.35
C ARG A 464 1.37 -22.84 -55.40
N LEU A 465 2.67 -22.88 -55.12
CA LEU A 465 3.71 -22.49 -56.07
C LEU A 465 3.67 -23.37 -57.31
N GLU A 466 3.59 -24.70 -57.15
CA GLU A 466 3.48 -25.64 -58.27
C GLU A 466 2.27 -25.35 -59.15
N ARG A 467 1.11 -25.05 -58.53
CA ARG A 467 -0.11 -24.69 -59.28
C ARG A 467 0.00 -23.35 -60.00
N GLU A 468 0.69 -22.38 -59.42
CA GLU A 468 0.92 -21.06 -60.03
C GLU A 468 1.82 -21.19 -61.26
N ILE A 469 2.94 -21.89 -61.14
CA ILE A 469 3.84 -22.18 -62.26
C ILE A 469 3.10 -22.96 -63.36
N ALA A 470 2.34 -24.00 -63.01
CA ALA A 470 1.58 -24.77 -63.99
C ALA A 470 0.54 -23.91 -64.74
N ARG A 471 -0.09 -22.94 -64.06
CA ARG A 471 -1.03 -22.01 -64.68
C ARG A 471 -0.33 -21.04 -65.63
N GLU A 472 0.82 -20.50 -65.22
CA GLU A 472 1.56 -19.54 -66.04
C GLU A 472 2.15 -20.21 -67.28
N ARG A 473 2.75 -21.40 -67.13
CA ARG A 473 3.18 -22.21 -68.29
C ARG A 473 2.03 -22.49 -69.25
N ALA A 474 0.86 -22.90 -68.74
CA ALA A 474 -0.31 -23.16 -69.57
C ALA A 474 -0.85 -21.90 -70.28
N ARG A 475 -0.61 -20.70 -69.72
CA ARG A 475 -0.93 -19.43 -70.37
C ARG A 475 0.09 -19.12 -71.48
N LEU A 476 1.38 -19.20 -71.18
CA LEU A 476 2.46 -19.00 -72.15
C LEU A 476 2.34 -19.97 -73.33
N ASP A 477 2.06 -21.24 -73.08
CA ASP A 477 1.84 -22.26 -74.12
C ASP A 477 0.69 -21.90 -75.07
N LYS A 478 -0.43 -21.40 -74.53
CA LYS A 478 -1.58 -20.97 -75.35
C LYS A 478 -1.23 -19.75 -76.20
N GLU A 479 -0.51 -18.80 -75.62
CA GLU A 479 -0.10 -17.58 -76.31
C GLU A 479 0.93 -17.89 -77.41
N ARG A 480 1.94 -18.72 -77.10
CA ARG A 480 2.91 -19.26 -78.05
C ARG A 480 2.22 -19.95 -79.22
N ASN A 481 1.28 -20.87 -78.94
CA ASN A 481 0.53 -21.57 -79.99
C ASN A 481 -0.27 -20.61 -80.88
N ARG A 482 -0.88 -19.56 -80.29
CA ARG A 482 -1.60 -18.53 -81.05
C ARG A 482 -0.67 -17.74 -81.96
N LEU A 483 0.50 -17.33 -81.46
CA LEU A 483 1.50 -16.58 -82.23
C LEU A 483 2.12 -17.44 -83.34
N VAL A 484 2.45 -18.71 -83.06
CA VAL A 484 2.96 -19.66 -84.06
C VAL A 484 1.94 -19.87 -85.19
N LEU A 485 0.66 -20.04 -84.86
CA LEU A 485 -0.39 -20.17 -85.87
C LEU A 485 -0.56 -18.90 -86.70
N ALA A 486 -0.50 -17.73 -86.08
CA ALA A 486 -0.56 -16.44 -86.77
C ALA A 486 0.65 -16.24 -87.70
N LEU A 487 1.86 -16.58 -87.23
CA LEU A 487 3.10 -16.51 -87.99
C LEU A 487 3.07 -17.45 -89.21
N ASN A 488 2.61 -18.69 -89.03
CA ASN A 488 2.46 -19.65 -90.12
C ASN A 488 1.46 -19.17 -91.17
N ARG A 489 0.31 -18.61 -90.75
CA ARG A 489 -0.67 -18.01 -91.67
C ARG A 489 -0.06 -16.85 -92.46
N ALA A 490 0.61 -15.92 -91.77
CA ALA A 490 1.27 -14.77 -92.39
C ALA A 490 2.32 -15.19 -93.45
N ARG A 491 3.11 -16.23 -93.16
CA ARG A 491 4.10 -16.79 -94.10
C ARG A 491 3.45 -17.49 -95.30
N SER A 492 2.37 -18.25 -95.07
CA SER A 492 1.70 -19.02 -96.15
C SER A 492 0.85 -18.16 -97.10
N ALA A 493 0.34 -17.01 -96.64
CA ALA A 493 -0.52 -16.15 -97.45
C ALA A 493 0.25 -15.29 -98.48
N GLY A 494 1.59 -15.18 -98.36
CA GLY A 494 2.42 -14.39 -99.28
C GLY A 494 2.14 -12.87 -99.30
N GLN A 495 1.22 -12.39 -98.46
CA GLN A 495 0.71 -11.01 -98.40
C GLN A 495 1.06 -10.29 -97.09
N ALA A 496 1.81 -10.92 -96.19
CA ALA A 496 2.22 -10.29 -94.94
C ALA A 496 3.48 -9.43 -95.16
N ASP A 497 3.43 -8.17 -94.75
CA ASP A 497 4.59 -7.28 -94.71
C ASP A 497 5.70 -7.90 -93.85
N ALA A 498 6.95 -7.78 -94.28
CA ALA A 498 8.11 -8.31 -93.56
C ALA A 498 8.15 -7.82 -92.10
N ALA A 499 7.70 -6.58 -91.85
CA ALA A 499 7.59 -5.99 -90.52
C ALA A 499 6.62 -6.74 -89.59
N GLN A 500 5.50 -7.26 -90.12
CA GLN A 500 4.51 -7.98 -89.32
C GLN A 500 5.01 -9.37 -88.91
N ILE A 501 5.78 -10.02 -89.78
CA ILE A 501 6.45 -11.30 -89.48
C ILE A 501 7.53 -11.09 -88.40
N GLU A 502 8.32 -10.02 -88.51
CA GLU A 502 9.35 -9.69 -87.52
C GLU A 502 8.75 -9.38 -86.15
N GLU A 503 7.64 -8.64 -86.08
CA GLU A 503 6.95 -8.36 -84.82
C GLU A 503 6.42 -9.63 -84.15
N LEU A 504 5.83 -10.56 -84.92
CA LEU A 504 5.37 -11.84 -84.40
C LEU A 504 6.53 -12.72 -83.91
N GLN A 505 7.68 -12.69 -84.59
CA GLN A 505 8.89 -13.40 -84.14
C GLN A 505 9.46 -12.79 -82.87
N ARG A 506 9.44 -11.46 -82.73
CA ARG A 506 9.88 -10.76 -81.54
C ARG A 506 9.04 -11.16 -80.32
N LYS A 507 7.72 -11.12 -80.45
CA LYS A 507 6.79 -11.57 -79.39
C LYS A 507 7.00 -13.04 -79.02
N LEU A 508 7.36 -13.89 -79.99
CA LEU A 508 7.67 -15.30 -79.71
C LEU A 508 8.98 -15.44 -78.92
N ALA A 509 10.00 -14.66 -79.26
CA ALA A 509 11.26 -14.62 -78.52
C ALA A 509 11.08 -14.06 -77.09
N ASP A 510 10.18 -13.10 -76.90
CA ASP A 510 9.82 -12.59 -75.57
C ASP A 510 9.20 -13.72 -74.71
N ILE A 511 8.29 -14.53 -75.27
CA ILE A 511 7.72 -15.69 -74.58
C ILE A 511 8.78 -16.75 -74.26
N ASP A 512 9.68 -17.06 -75.20
CA ASP A 512 10.76 -18.03 -74.98
C ASP A 512 11.69 -17.54 -73.83
N ALA A 513 11.97 -16.24 -73.75
CA ALA A 513 12.75 -15.64 -72.67
C ALA A 513 12.03 -15.69 -71.31
N GLU A 514 10.70 -15.50 -71.29
CA GLU A 514 9.87 -15.68 -70.08
C GLU A 514 9.87 -17.14 -69.61
N GLU A 515 9.76 -18.11 -70.52
CA GLU A 515 9.82 -19.54 -70.21
C GLU A 515 11.19 -19.93 -69.63
N GLU A 516 12.29 -19.47 -70.23
CA GLU A 516 13.65 -19.67 -69.70
C GLU A 516 13.85 -19.02 -68.31
N ALA A 517 13.18 -17.90 -68.03
CA ALA A 517 13.21 -17.28 -66.71
C ALA A 517 12.48 -18.13 -65.65
N ILE A 518 11.36 -18.76 -66.00
CA ILE A 518 10.64 -19.70 -65.13
C ILE A 518 11.50 -20.95 -64.90
N ASP A 519 12.08 -21.53 -65.96
CA ASP A 519 12.94 -22.72 -65.89
C ASP A 519 14.15 -22.51 -64.98
N ARG A 520 14.83 -21.36 -65.10
CA ARG A 520 15.96 -21.01 -64.24
C ARG A 520 15.57 -20.92 -62.78
N ARG A 521 14.38 -20.39 -62.47
CA ARG A 521 13.85 -20.29 -61.09
C ARG A 521 13.48 -21.67 -60.54
N GLU A 522 12.93 -22.57 -61.35
CA GLU A 522 12.61 -23.93 -60.92
C GLU A 522 13.87 -24.77 -60.69
N ALA A 523 14.86 -24.64 -61.58
CA ALA A 523 16.13 -25.35 -61.48
C ALA A 523 16.92 -24.95 -60.23
N ASN A 524 16.86 -23.67 -59.84
CA ASN A 524 17.53 -23.16 -58.65
C ASN A 524 16.56 -22.95 -57.47
N ARG A 525 16.41 -23.97 -56.62
CA ARG A 525 15.58 -23.87 -55.40
C ARG A 525 16.04 -22.81 -54.38
N ARG A 526 17.25 -22.27 -54.52
CA ARG A 526 17.79 -21.20 -53.66
C ARG A 526 17.46 -19.81 -54.18
N ALA A 527 17.06 -19.68 -55.44
CA ALA A 527 16.67 -18.41 -56.04
C ALA A 527 15.28 -17.96 -55.55
N GLY A 528 15.09 -16.65 -55.43
CA GLY A 528 13.83 -16.06 -55.03
C GLY A 528 13.95 -14.58 -54.70
N TYR A 529 12.92 -14.04 -54.07
CA TYR A 529 12.88 -12.66 -53.60
C TYR A 529 12.99 -12.61 -52.08
N VAL A 530 13.90 -11.80 -51.56
CA VAL A 530 13.91 -11.39 -50.15
C VAL A 530 13.08 -10.12 -50.02
N TYR A 531 12.07 -10.14 -49.16
CA TYR A 531 11.20 -9.02 -48.88
C TYR A 531 11.43 -8.47 -47.47
N VAL A 532 11.33 -7.15 -47.34
CA VAL A 532 11.32 -6.44 -46.07
C VAL A 532 10.01 -5.68 -45.98
N ILE A 533 9.18 -6.04 -44.99
CA ILE A 533 7.84 -5.46 -44.83
C ILE A 533 7.62 -4.97 -43.40
N SER A 534 6.79 -3.94 -43.23
CA SER A 534 6.37 -3.44 -41.92
C SER A 534 4.87 -3.18 -41.87
N ASN A 535 4.34 -3.01 -40.67
CA ASN A 535 2.94 -2.64 -40.47
C ASN A 535 2.86 -1.78 -39.22
N ILE A 536 2.91 -0.45 -39.40
CA ILE A 536 2.91 0.50 -38.29
C ILE A 536 1.65 0.35 -37.45
N GLY A 537 0.50 0.15 -38.08
CA GLY A 537 -0.78 0.08 -37.38
C GLY A 537 -0.94 -1.15 -36.48
N ALA A 538 -0.21 -2.24 -36.76
CA ALA A 538 -0.21 -3.44 -35.94
C ALA A 538 0.99 -3.52 -34.97
N PHE A 539 2.16 -3.06 -35.40
CA PHE A 539 3.44 -3.34 -34.73
C PHE A 539 4.27 -2.10 -34.35
N GLY A 540 3.84 -0.90 -34.75
CA GLY A 540 4.60 0.34 -34.55
C GLY A 540 5.73 0.55 -35.56
N GLU A 541 6.51 1.62 -35.38
CA GLU A 541 7.49 2.12 -36.36
C GLU A 541 8.81 1.35 -36.40
N SER A 542 9.11 0.56 -35.37
CA SER A 542 10.42 -0.12 -35.20
C SER A 542 10.30 -1.64 -35.21
N MET A 543 9.41 -2.17 -36.04
CA MET A 543 9.26 -3.60 -36.25
C MET A 543 9.13 -3.94 -37.73
N VAL A 544 10.01 -4.80 -38.22
CA VAL A 544 10.00 -5.29 -39.59
C VAL A 544 9.98 -6.80 -39.63
N LYS A 545 9.40 -7.36 -40.71
CA LYS A 545 9.55 -8.76 -41.08
C LYS A 545 10.49 -8.86 -42.27
N ILE A 546 11.48 -9.74 -42.14
CA ILE A 546 12.39 -10.11 -43.21
C ILE A 546 12.10 -11.56 -43.56
N GLY A 547 11.72 -11.82 -44.80
CA GLY A 547 11.47 -13.18 -45.27
C GLY A 547 11.78 -13.35 -46.74
N LEU A 548 11.69 -14.58 -47.22
CA LEU A 548 11.86 -14.90 -48.63
C LEU A 548 10.58 -15.46 -49.24
N THR A 549 10.45 -15.32 -50.55
CA THR A 549 9.38 -15.91 -51.36
C THR A 549 9.95 -16.46 -52.66
N ARG A 550 9.41 -17.60 -53.08
CA ARG A 550 9.73 -18.24 -54.38
C ARG A 550 8.61 -18.08 -55.41
N ARG A 551 7.59 -17.29 -55.08
CA ARG A 551 6.47 -16.97 -55.97
C ARG A 551 6.96 -16.27 -57.24
N LEU A 552 6.21 -16.41 -58.33
CA LEU A 552 6.55 -15.72 -59.57
C LEU A 552 6.38 -14.21 -59.40
N ASP A 553 5.29 -13.81 -58.74
CA ASP A 553 5.05 -12.46 -58.24
C ASP A 553 5.28 -12.39 -56.72
N PRO A 554 6.31 -11.65 -56.24
CA PRO A 554 6.56 -11.53 -54.80
C PRO A 554 5.46 -10.74 -54.06
N MET A 555 4.71 -9.87 -54.74
CA MET A 555 3.67 -9.03 -54.10
C MET A 555 2.46 -9.85 -53.66
N ASP A 556 2.13 -10.94 -54.38
CA ASP A 556 1.09 -11.88 -53.98
C ASP A 556 1.36 -12.47 -52.59
N ARG A 557 2.63 -12.79 -52.29
CA ARG A 557 3.00 -13.27 -50.95
C ARG A 557 2.80 -12.19 -49.88
N VAL A 558 3.17 -10.95 -50.17
CA VAL A 558 2.99 -9.84 -49.21
C VAL A 558 1.51 -9.64 -48.91
N ASN A 559 0.66 -9.67 -49.93
CA ASN A 559 -0.79 -9.54 -49.78
C ASN A 559 -1.40 -10.71 -48.97
N GLU A 560 -0.98 -11.96 -49.26
CA GLU A 560 -1.40 -13.14 -48.50
C GLU A 560 -1.05 -13.03 -47.00
N LEU A 561 0.11 -12.44 -46.67
CA LEU A 561 0.55 -12.24 -45.29
C LEU A 561 -0.28 -11.17 -44.57
N GLY A 562 -0.72 -10.12 -45.28
CA GLY A 562 -1.55 -9.04 -44.74
C GLY A 562 -2.98 -9.48 -44.41
N ASP A 563 -3.62 -10.24 -45.30
CA ASP A 563 -5.06 -10.56 -45.19
C ASP A 563 -5.42 -11.49 -44.02
N ALA A 564 -4.47 -12.29 -43.53
CA ALA A 564 -4.80 -13.39 -42.62
C ALA A 564 -4.76 -13.04 -41.13
N SER A 565 -4.04 -11.99 -40.70
CA SER A 565 -3.63 -11.89 -39.29
C SER A 565 -3.33 -10.49 -38.75
N VAL A 566 -3.46 -9.43 -39.54
CA VAL A 566 -3.18 -8.05 -39.12
C VAL A 566 -4.29 -7.09 -39.54
N PRO A 567 -4.55 -6.01 -38.77
CA PRO A 567 -5.65 -5.07 -39.03
C PRO A 567 -5.44 -4.16 -40.25
N PHE A 568 -4.20 -4.00 -40.72
CA PHE A 568 -3.84 -3.19 -41.88
C PHE A 568 -2.94 -4.00 -42.81
N ARG A 569 -2.85 -3.61 -44.07
CA ARG A 569 -1.89 -4.23 -45.01
C ARG A 569 -0.45 -3.93 -44.62
N PHE A 570 0.47 -4.78 -45.09
CA PHE A 570 1.90 -4.55 -44.92
C PHE A 570 2.40 -3.52 -45.95
N ASP A 571 3.24 -2.62 -45.48
CA ASP A 571 4.05 -1.73 -46.31
C ASP A 571 5.33 -2.46 -46.74
N VAL A 572 5.68 -2.33 -48.02
CA VAL A 572 6.88 -2.96 -48.59
C VAL A 572 8.02 -1.96 -48.61
N HIS A 573 9.13 -2.30 -47.94
CA HIS A 573 10.32 -1.47 -47.91
C HIS A 573 11.37 -1.89 -48.93
N ALA A 574 11.47 -3.19 -49.21
CA ALA A 574 12.41 -3.72 -50.19
C ALA A 574 11.91 -5.04 -50.76
N LEU A 575 12.17 -5.25 -52.06
CA LEU A 575 11.97 -6.51 -52.78
C LEU A 575 13.20 -6.80 -53.62
N ILE A 576 14.03 -7.75 -53.18
CA ILE A 576 15.34 -8.01 -53.79
C ILE A 576 15.36 -9.42 -54.37
N TYR A 577 15.53 -9.50 -55.69
CA TYR A 577 15.79 -10.77 -56.35
C TYR A 577 17.23 -11.23 -56.06
N SER A 578 17.40 -12.51 -55.74
CA SER A 578 18.71 -13.13 -55.56
C SER A 578 18.70 -14.57 -56.05
N ASP A 579 19.77 -14.99 -56.73
CA ASP A 579 20.01 -16.39 -57.09
C ASP A 579 20.30 -17.27 -55.86
N ASP A 580 20.68 -16.66 -54.73
CA ASP A 580 20.80 -17.31 -53.42
C ASP A 580 20.04 -16.53 -52.33
N ALA A 581 18.72 -16.39 -52.52
CA ALA A 581 17.83 -15.74 -51.57
C ALA A 581 17.88 -16.40 -50.18
N VAL A 582 18.09 -17.73 -50.11
CA VAL A 582 18.27 -18.46 -48.85
C VAL A 582 19.53 -18.02 -48.10
N GLY A 583 20.64 -17.83 -48.83
CA GLY A 583 21.89 -17.31 -48.26
C GLY A 583 21.74 -15.88 -47.75
N LEU A 584 21.12 -15.02 -48.54
CA LEU A 584 20.88 -13.61 -48.20
C LEU A 584 19.97 -13.46 -46.98
N GLU A 585 18.83 -14.16 -46.95
CA GLU A 585 17.91 -14.15 -45.82
C GLU A 585 18.60 -14.60 -44.53
N ARG A 586 19.34 -15.71 -44.59
CA ARG A 586 20.08 -16.23 -43.43
C ARG A 586 21.11 -15.23 -42.92
N ALA A 587 21.82 -14.54 -43.79
CA ALA A 587 22.79 -13.52 -43.40
C ALA A 587 22.12 -12.37 -42.64
N LEU A 588 20.99 -11.86 -43.15
CA LEU A 588 20.22 -10.80 -42.48
C LEU A 588 19.65 -11.26 -41.13
N HIS A 589 19.13 -12.49 -41.06
CA HIS A 589 18.63 -13.05 -39.80
C HIS A 589 19.73 -13.19 -38.76
N GLN A 590 20.94 -13.58 -39.17
CA GLN A 590 22.10 -13.67 -38.27
C GLN A 590 22.56 -12.29 -37.79
N GLU A 591 22.60 -11.31 -38.68
CA GLU A 591 22.97 -9.93 -38.34
C GLU A 591 22.00 -9.31 -37.33
N PHE A 592 20.70 -9.58 -37.47
CA PHE A 592 19.65 -9.06 -36.60
C PHE A 592 19.20 -10.01 -35.49
N GLU A 593 19.93 -11.10 -35.24
CA GLU A 593 19.54 -12.14 -34.28
C GLU A 593 19.32 -11.57 -32.86
N ALA A 594 20.15 -10.60 -32.45
CA ALA A 594 20.02 -9.92 -31.16
C ALA A 594 18.71 -9.11 -31.02
N TYR A 595 18.16 -8.65 -32.15
CA TYR A 595 16.95 -7.82 -32.25
C TYR A 595 15.70 -8.63 -32.58
N ARG A 596 15.79 -9.97 -32.64
CA ARG A 596 14.66 -10.84 -32.93
C ARG A 596 13.57 -10.71 -31.87
N VAL A 597 12.33 -10.52 -32.33
CA VAL A 597 11.14 -10.38 -31.47
C VAL A 597 10.82 -11.72 -30.79
N ASN A 598 10.81 -12.82 -31.55
CA ASN A 598 10.56 -14.16 -31.00
C ASN A 598 11.86 -14.96 -30.88
N ARG A 599 12.39 -15.06 -29.65
CA ARG A 599 13.62 -15.80 -29.33
C ARG A 599 13.43 -17.31 -29.17
N VAL A 600 12.18 -17.76 -29.04
CA VAL A 600 11.83 -19.16 -28.79
C VAL A 600 11.54 -19.88 -30.11
N ASN A 601 10.75 -19.25 -30.99
CA ASN A 601 10.49 -19.72 -32.33
C ASN A 601 11.20 -18.83 -33.36
N ALA A 602 12.45 -19.20 -33.69
CA ALA A 602 13.28 -18.51 -34.68
C ALA A 602 12.72 -18.53 -36.12
N ARG A 603 11.66 -19.31 -36.40
CA ARG A 603 10.96 -19.28 -37.69
C ARG A 603 10.00 -18.08 -37.81
N ARG A 604 9.74 -17.36 -36.71
CA ARG A 604 9.00 -16.10 -36.73
C ARG A 604 9.98 -14.93 -36.87
N GLU A 605 10.11 -14.45 -38.09
CA GLU A 605 11.20 -13.57 -38.54
C GLU A 605 10.82 -12.09 -38.41
N PHE A 606 10.37 -11.69 -37.22
CA PHE A 606 10.14 -10.29 -36.88
C PHE A 606 11.30 -9.76 -36.04
N PHE A 607 11.73 -8.54 -36.32
CA PHE A 607 12.90 -7.92 -35.72
C PHE A 607 12.58 -6.49 -35.27
N HIS A 608 13.10 -6.10 -34.10
CA HIS A 608 13.05 -4.74 -33.58
C HIS A 608 14.12 -3.86 -34.24
N VAL A 609 13.96 -3.59 -35.53
CA VAL A 609 14.87 -2.78 -36.34
C VAL A 609 14.08 -1.91 -37.30
N THR A 610 14.67 -0.81 -37.76
CA THR A 610 14.06 0.09 -38.74
C THR A 610 14.36 -0.36 -40.17
N PRO A 611 13.52 -0.01 -41.17
CA PRO A 611 13.79 -0.30 -42.57
C PRO A 611 15.17 0.19 -43.05
N VAL A 612 15.61 1.35 -42.54
CA VAL A 612 16.92 1.95 -42.83
C VAL A 612 18.07 1.05 -42.38
N GLN A 613 17.98 0.47 -41.17
CA GLN A 613 19.00 -0.46 -40.68
C GLN A 613 19.09 -1.71 -41.56
N VAL A 614 17.94 -2.21 -42.03
CA VAL A 614 17.90 -3.36 -42.94
C VAL A 614 18.46 -3.02 -44.32
N ARG A 615 18.21 -1.81 -44.84
CA ARG A 615 18.83 -1.32 -46.09
C ARG A 615 20.34 -1.31 -45.99
N ASP A 616 20.88 -0.79 -44.89
CA ASP A 616 22.33 -0.69 -44.70
C ASP A 616 22.97 -2.08 -44.60
N ALA A 617 22.27 -3.04 -43.99
CA ALA A 617 22.65 -4.46 -43.98
C ALA A 617 22.60 -5.09 -45.39
N LEU A 618 21.52 -4.84 -46.12
CA LEU A 618 21.36 -5.30 -47.51
C LEU A 618 22.47 -4.76 -48.41
N ALA A 619 22.87 -3.49 -48.26
CA ALA A 619 23.97 -2.90 -49.02
C ALA A 619 25.32 -3.62 -48.78
N ARG A 620 25.54 -4.17 -47.58
CA ARG A 620 26.73 -4.96 -47.25
C ARG A 620 26.69 -6.38 -47.83
N HIS A 621 25.50 -6.97 -47.93
CA HIS A 621 25.32 -8.40 -48.26
C HIS A 621 24.89 -8.69 -49.69
N ALA A 622 24.12 -7.82 -50.35
CA ALA A 622 23.50 -8.06 -51.65
C ALA A 622 24.20 -7.36 -52.84
N GLY A 623 25.16 -6.46 -52.59
CA GLY A 623 25.81 -5.67 -53.65
C GLY A 623 24.88 -4.63 -54.29
N GLN A 624 25.25 -4.12 -55.50
CA GLN A 624 24.58 -3.00 -56.19
C GLN A 624 23.24 -3.35 -56.90
N HIS A 625 22.65 -4.51 -56.64
CA HIS A 625 21.33 -4.87 -57.21
C HIS A 625 20.18 -4.44 -56.29
N LEU A 626 20.23 -3.17 -55.83
CA LEU A 626 19.18 -2.56 -55.03
C LEU A 626 17.99 -2.25 -55.94
N LEU A 627 17.01 -3.15 -55.99
CA LEU A 627 15.66 -2.84 -56.43
C LEU A 627 15.03 -1.92 -55.38
N GLU A 628 14.39 -0.85 -55.86
CA GLU A 628 13.59 0.16 -55.16
C GLU A 628 13.45 -0.02 -53.64
N PHE A 629 14.04 0.92 -52.88
CA PHE A 629 13.89 0.99 -51.43
C PHE A 629 12.95 2.12 -51.03
N HIS A 630 11.90 1.78 -50.30
CA HIS A 630 10.97 2.75 -49.71
C HIS A 630 11.29 2.92 -48.23
N GLU A 631 11.84 4.08 -47.86
CA GLU A 631 12.25 4.38 -46.50
C GLU A 631 11.05 4.60 -45.58
N GLU A 632 10.11 5.44 -46.01
CA GLU A 632 8.88 5.72 -45.28
C GLU A 632 7.76 4.77 -45.74
N PRO A 633 7.08 4.08 -44.82
CA PRO A 633 5.90 3.29 -45.17
C PRO A 633 4.72 4.20 -45.53
N ASP A 634 3.93 3.80 -46.52
CA ASP A 634 2.79 4.57 -47.04
C ASP A 634 1.55 4.49 -46.14
N ALA A 635 1.36 3.36 -45.44
CA ALA A 635 0.37 3.10 -44.41
C ALA A 635 -0.98 3.85 -44.60
N PRO A 636 -1.62 3.81 -45.78
CA PRO A 636 -2.69 4.74 -46.13
C PRO A 636 -3.93 4.53 -45.26
N GLU A 637 -4.29 3.27 -45.00
CA GLU A 637 -5.43 2.91 -44.15
C GLU A 637 -5.23 3.33 -42.70
N TRP A 638 -4.01 3.18 -42.18
CA TRP A 638 -3.68 3.59 -40.81
C TRP A 638 -3.70 5.12 -40.67
N ARG A 639 -3.07 5.86 -41.59
CA ARG A 639 -3.08 7.33 -41.59
C ARG A 639 -4.50 7.89 -41.70
N ALA A 640 -5.32 7.31 -42.58
CA ALA A 640 -6.74 7.66 -42.69
C ALA A 640 -7.51 7.37 -41.39
N SER A 641 -7.21 6.25 -40.72
CA SER A 641 -7.84 5.88 -39.44
C SER A 641 -7.47 6.85 -38.31
N VAL A 642 -6.19 7.25 -38.21
CA VAL A 642 -5.73 8.24 -37.22
C VAL A 642 -6.35 9.61 -37.48
N ALA A 643 -6.40 10.04 -38.74
CA ALA A 643 -7.04 11.29 -39.14
C ALA A 643 -8.54 11.31 -38.81
N ALA A 644 -9.25 10.19 -38.99
CA ALA A 644 -10.65 10.05 -38.65
C ALA A 644 -10.95 10.12 -37.14
N VAL A 645 -10.00 9.71 -36.28
CA VAL A 645 -10.10 9.85 -34.83
C VAL A 645 -9.82 11.29 -34.40
N GLY A 646 -8.84 11.95 -35.02
CA GLY A 646 -8.52 13.36 -34.75
C GLY A 646 -9.65 14.33 -35.11
N ALA A 647 -10.48 14.01 -36.10
CA ALA A 647 -11.65 14.80 -36.49
C ALA A 647 -12.89 14.63 -35.57
N ARG A 648 -12.82 13.74 -34.57
CA ARG A 648 -13.90 13.50 -33.60
C ARG A 648 -13.64 14.08 -32.20
N GLY A 649 -12.55 14.81 -32.01
CA GLY A 649 -12.27 15.65 -30.84
C GLY A 649 -12.42 17.11 -31.19
#